data_AF-A0A5C6FY69-F1
#
_entry.id   AF-A0A5C6FY69-F1
#
_cell.length_a   1.000
_cell.length_b   1.000
_cell.length_c   1.000
_cell.angle_alpha   90.00
_cell.angle_beta   90.00
_cell.angle_gamma   90.00
#
_symmetry.space_group_name_H-M   'P 1'
#
loop_
_entity.id
_entity.type
_entity.pdbx_description
1 polymer ?
#
loop_
_entity_poly.entity_id
_entity_poly.type
_entity_poly.pdbx_seq_one_letter_code
_entity_poly.pdbx_strand_id
1 'polypeptide(L)'
;MGDLVRMDACRRRRHDDFFDVRVARLCRNLPSATDTEAARFWQTDFTPELSATSPVDLSFYGDDQLPPQDNFPGILSHWAMLRGDQPAYYFTDAETLEEKLTYRELWDEVRGLAGYLQSRCGIRPGDRVLLIYPPGLDFVIGFYACHAAGAIAVPAFPPRRNRKASRIRSIVVDADARWALSTRSVVEQLTGDQFHEDLLGVQMLGTDDPSTRKPDRWRRPKLDGDSLAVLQYTSGSTGSPKGVMLTQRNLVTNTKFIKQAFDPPADTVAMTWLPTYHDMGLVGGVLMPMFVGVPNVLMSPMTFLQRPSRWFQSISKYGVTVSGGPNFAYQLCVDKIDDSELEGVDLSTFKIAFNGAEPIRASTLDAFTRRFEKYGFDHRSHLPCYGMAETTLLVTGGPANPRPVMSWFDGGALDEKAVRPASEDQQGARQLVACGRVLDDESVLVVDPETCQVNAPDAIGEIWVQSDCVGQGYWRRTEESERTFNAFTADGDGPYLRTGDLGFLYEGQLYVSGRLKDMIIVRGVNRYPQDIEATVERASDVIQAGSVAAFAMNHDDREQLVIVAEAVRRRDHDWDMELQRIRRAVTEEHELPPDAVYIVRNSSVPKTSSGKIQRHACLHAVRDGNLKLIAKWVRWEEDGTSVTADGDAVPMMRAAAATGSDPDQAANRDLNPAIVDAVLHHIRRVAGDRATSLHLDTNIVLDLGLDSLERLEIAQNLERTFGGRFPEQVLDEIETVAQTASAIERYLPPGGEGRAKTLLDQASDQPVDADSETPAAPRQVVEPEFDISQFAEYRRLKATMQQMAMTGVPNPYFTVHEQVVNDRTRIDGRELISFASYNYLGMSGHPAVTAAAAEAVKKYGTSVSASRLVSGEKPIHGQLEQLIADWVGVDASITMVGGHATNETTIGHLVGHGDLIIHDALAHNSIVQGALLSGAKRRPFPHNDYETLDRVLSDCRSQYRRVLIVIEGVYSMDGDFADVPEFVKVKKRHQAMLMVDEAHSFGTMGETGHGIAEHFAMDARDVDIWMGTLSKSAASCGGYIAGSKELIELLRYTAPGFVFSVGMPPAQVAAAIASLQTLDAEPERVQKLRENSELFLSLCRDRGLDTGDSGQTPVVPVITGNSMVALRLSHRLKADGINVQPILYPAVDESAARLRFFITCEHSEDQIRFTVDRTAHHLAELGFQTASVAG
;
A
#
# COMPACT_ATOMS: atom_id res chain seq x y z
N MET A 1 -27.13 -53.76 -49.31
CA MET A 1 -25.72 -53.30 -49.18
C MET A 1 -25.72 -51.82 -49.48
N GLY A 2 -24.99 -51.03 -48.69
CA GLY A 2 -25.03 -49.57 -48.73
C GLY A 2 -24.33 -48.94 -49.95
N ASP A 3 -24.42 -47.63 -50.15
CA ASP A 3 -25.11 -46.63 -49.32
C ASP A 3 -25.50 -45.36 -50.12
N LEU A 4 -26.06 -44.36 -49.41
CA LEU A 4 -26.37 -42.99 -49.85
C LEU A 4 -27.59 -42.79 -50.76
N VAL A 5 -28.76 -42.55 -50.15
CA VAL A 5 -29.92 -41.90 -50.81
C VAL A 5 -30.38 -40.64 -50.07
N ARG A 6 -30.12 -39.55 -50.77
CA ARG A 6 -30.52 -38.14 -50.70
C ARG A 6 -32.05 -37.88 -50.62
N MET A 7 -32.40 -36.59 -50.58
CA MET A 7 -33.62 -35.92 -51.11
C MET A 7 -34.84 -35.62 -50.21
N ASP A 8 -34.91 -34.36 -49.77
CA ASP A 8 -35.74 -33.26 -50.36
C ASP A 8 -37.28 -33.22 -50.32
N ALA A 9 -37.75 -31.95 -50.38
CA ALA A 9 -38.99 -31.46 -51.02
C ALA A 9 -40.34 -31.46 -50.25
N CYS A 10 -40.46 -30.49 -49.33
CA CYS A 10 -41.41 -29.34 -49.40
C CYS A 10 -42.73 -29.48 -50.20
N ARG A 11 -43.86 -29.05 -49.60
CA ARG A 11 -45.05 -28.55 -50.36
C ARG A 11 -45.78 -27.40 -49.68
N ARG A 12 -46.35 -26.51 -50.52
CA ARG A 12 -47.05 -25.25 -50.17
C ARG A 12 -48.58 -25.41 -50.06
N ARG A 13 -49.26 -24.43 -49.43
CA ARG A 13 -50.35 -23.61 -50.03
C ARG A 13 -50.45 -22.26 -49.27
N ARG A 14 -50.25 -21.13 -49.96
CA ARG A 14 -51.27 -20.16 -50.47
C ARG A 14 -51.78 -19.18 -49.39
N HIS A 15 -52.25 -17.97 -49.73
CA HIS A 15 -52.40 -17.29 -51.03
C HIS A 15 -51.55 -15.99 -51.04
N ASP A 16 -51.21 -15.29 -52.13
CA ASP A 16 -50.88 -15.52 -53.57
C ASP A 16 -51.02 -14.09 -54.21
N ASP A 17 -50.19 -13.55 -55.11
CA ASP A 17 -49.01 -14.06 -55.85
C ASP A 17 -47.84 -13.01 -55.78
N PHE A 18 -47.33 -12.23 -56.75
CA PHE A 18 -47.47 -12.12 -58.22
C PHE A 18 -46.25 -11.42 -58.89
N PHE A 19 -45.76 -11.96 -60.03
CA PHE A 19 -44.90 -11.37 -61.10
C PHE A 19 -43.50 -10.75 -60.82
N ASP A 20 -42.44 -10.92 -61.64
CA ASP A 20 -41.93 -11.91 -62.66
C ASP A 20 -40.43 -11.46 -62.97
N VAL A 21 -39.57 -11.89 -63.92
CA VAL A 21 -39.60 -12.82 -65.06
C VAL A 21 -38.21 -13.43 -65.42
N ARG A 22 -38.17 -14.78 -65.53
CA ARG A 22 -37.35 -15.66 -66.43
C ARG A 22 -35.83 -15.43 -66.74
N VAL A 23 -35.06 -16.49 -66.43
CA VAL A 23 -34.29 -17.37 -67.39
C VAL A 23 -32.76 -17.19 -67.69
N ALA A 24 -32.07 -18.35 -67.69
CA ALA A 24 -30.87 -18.79 -68.47
C ALA A 24 -29.42 -18.73 -67.91
N ARG A 25 -28.98 -19.89 -67.37
CA ARG A 25 -27.90 -20.77 -67.90
C ARG A 25 -26.53 -20.21 -68.37
N LEU A 26 -25.49 -20.74 -67.70
CA LEU A 26 -24.43 -21.61 -68.27
C LEU A 26 -23.35 -20.99 -69.18
N CYS A 27 -22.14 -20.82 -68.61
CA CYS A 27 -20.89 -21.12 -69.32
C CYS A 27 -19.75 -21.50 -68.37
N ARG A 28 -18.85 -22.38 -68.81
CA ARG A 28 -17.49 -22.55 -68.25
C ARG A 28 -16.54 -22.00 -69.31
N ASN A 29 -15.49 -21.28 -68.92
CA ASN A 29 -14.16 -21.27 -69.53
C ASN A 29 -13.25 -20.24 -68.84
N LEU A 30 -12.04 -20.66 -68.48
CA LEU A 30 -10.86 -19.80 -68.30
C LEU A 30 -10.36 -19.36 -69.71
N PRO A 31 -9.58 -18.26 -69.89
CA PRO A 31 -8.45 -17.90 -69.02
C PRO A 31 -8.09 -16.39 -68.87
N SER A 32 -6.96 -16.18 -68.17
CA SER A 32 -5.94 -15.12 -68.35
C SER A 32 -6.24 -13.63 -68.05
N ALA A 33 -5.58 -13.18 -66.96
CA ALA A 33 -4.59 -12.08 -66.92
C ALA A 33 -5.01 -10.60 -66.76
N THR A 34 -4.21 -9.94 -65.90
CA THR A 34 -3.84 -8.49 -65.82
C THR A 34 -4.92 -7.42 -65.60
N ASP A 35 -4.85 -6.86 -64.39
CA ASP A 35 -4.86 -5.41 -64.04
C ASP A 35 -6.05 -4.48 -64.33
N THR A 36 -6.34 -3.67 -63.30
CA THR A 36 -6.93 -2.32 -63.38
C THR A 36 -8.33 -2.12 -63.96
N GLU A 37 -9.39 -2.67 -63.33
CA GLU A 37 -10.72 -2.00 -63.36
C GLU A 37 -11.64 -2.20 -62.14
N ALA A 38 -11.11 -2.57 -60.97
CA ALA A 38 -11.91 -2.82 -59.75
C ALA A 38 -12.25 -1.56 -58.90
N ALA A 39 -11.89 -0.36 -59.35
CA ALA A 39 -11.89 0.87 -58.54
C ALA A 39 -13.04 1.84 -58.84
N ARG A 40 -14.23 1.35 -59.23
CA ARG A 40 -15.32 2.20 -59.79
C ARG A 40 -16.77 1.84 -59.42
N PHE A 41 -17.01 1.12 -58.32
CA PHE A 41 -18.38 0.73 -57.91
C PHE A 41 -18.81 1.07 -56.48
N TRP A 42 -18.06 1.95 -55.79
CA TRP A 42 -18.41 2.46 -54.44
C TRP A 42 -18.27 4.00 -54.36
N GLN A 43 -18.84 4.72 -55.32
CA GLN A 43 -18.96 6.19 -55.29
C GLN A 43 -20.31 6.64 -55.84
N THR A 44 -21.27 6.86 -54.93
CA THR A 44 -22.46 7.75 -54.95
C THR A 44 -23.43 7.25 -53.86
N ASP A 45 -23.99 8.03 -52.95
CA ASP A 45 -23.71 9.41 -52.54
C ASP A 45 -23.90 9.54 -51.02
N PHE A 46 -22.83 9.86 -50.30
CA PHE A 46 -22.88 10.35 -48.92
C PHE A 46 -21.66 11.25 -48.66
N THR A 47 -21.60 12.36 -49.41
CA THR A 47 -20.76 13.50 -49.03
C THR A 47 -21.50 14.33 -47.99
N PRO A 48 -21.11 14.31 -46.69
CA PRO A 48 -21.22 15.55 -45.93
C PRO A 48 -20.37 16.60 -46.66
N GLU A 49 -20.86 17.84 -46.74
CA GLU A 49 -20.02 18.91 -47.26
C GLU A 49 -18.85 19.10 -46.28
N LEU A 50 -17.62 18.89 -46.76
CA LEU A 50 -16.40 19.29 -46.05
C LEU A 50 -16.30 20.82 -46.05
N SER A 51 -17.20 21.48 -45.31
CA SER A 51 -17.02 22.86 -44.92
C SER A 51 -15.75 22.98 -44.08
N ALA A 52 -15.06 24.11 -44.16
CA ALA A 52 -13.86 24.35 -43.38
C ALA A 52 -14.09 24.09 -41.88
N THR A 53 -13.04 23.64 -41.19
CA THR A 53 -13.02 23.39 -39.74
C THR A 53 -13.77 24.49 -38.99
N SER A 54 -14.97 24.18 -38.48
CA SER A 54 -15.74 25.12 -37.67
C SER A 54 -14.90 25.43 -36.43
N PRO A 55 -14.43 26.67 -36.24
CA PRO A 55 -13.71 27.01 -35.02
C PRO A 55 -14.68 26.79 -33.87
N VAL A 56 -14.25 26.03 -32.85
CA VAL A 56 -15.02 25.81 -31.62
C VAL A 56 -15.55 27.16 -31.15
N ASP A 57 -16.89 27.30 -31.14
CA ASP A 57 -17.50 28.61 -31.02
C ASP A 57 -17.39 29.14 -29.58
N LEU A 58 -16.44 30.05 -29.39
CA LEU A 58 -16.23 30.79 -28.16
C LEU A 58 -16.76 32.24 -28.27
N SER A 59 -17.48 32.60 -29.35
CA SER A 59 -18.12 33.93 -29.47
C SER A 59 -19.17 34.15 -28.37
N PHE A 60 -19.84 33.09 -27.93
CA PHE A 60 -20.69 33.14 -26.75
C PHE A 60 -19.92 33.59 -25.50
N TYR A 61 -18.65 33.17 -25.39
CA TYR A 61 -17.81 33.41 -24.24
C TYR A 61 -16.98 34.71 -24.35
N GLY A 62 -17.05 35.48 -25.42
CA GLY A 62 -16.34 36.77 -25.56
C GLY A 62 -16.73 37.59 -26.79
N ASP A 63 -16.91 38.90 -26.61
CA ASP A 63 -17.43 39.85 -27.60
C ASP A 63 -16.60 39.91 -28.90
N ASP A 64 -16.95 39.07 -29.89
CA ASP A 64 -16.29 38.87 -31.19
C ASP A 64 -14.77 38.56 -31.16
N GLN A 65 -14.19 38.25 -29.99
CA GLN A 65 -12.75 38.03 -29.82
C GLN A 65 -12.44 36.67 -29.19
N LEU A 66 -11.99 35.73 -30.02
CA LEU A 66 -11.55 34.40 -29.57
C LEU A 66 -10.20 34.48 -28.82
N PRO A 67 -9.97 33.64 -27.78
CA PRO A 67 -8.66 33.48 -27.17
C PRO A 67 -7.66 32.85 -28.16
N PRO A 68 -6.35 33.12 -27.99
CA PRO A 68 -5.32 32.50 -28.83
C PRO A 68 -5.23 30.99 -28.54
N GLN A 69 -4.96 30.19 -29.57
CA GLN A 69 -5.01 28.72 -29.51
C GLN A 69 -3.61 28.08 -29.64
N ASP A 70 -2.56 28.80 -29.24
CA ASP A 70 -1.15 28.42 -29.35
C ASP A 70 -0.56 27.91 -28.03
N ASN A 71 -0.88 28.54 -26.89
CA ASN A 71 -0.40 28.16 -25.56
C ASN A 71 -1.23 28.79 -24.43
N PHE A 72 -1.23 28.14 -23.26
CA PHE A 72 -2.00 28.58 -22.09
C PHE A 72 -1.60 29.95 -21.48
N PRO A 73 -0.34 30.39 -21.47
CA PRO A 73 0.01 31.76 -21.10
C PRO A 73 -0.63 32.82 -22.02
N GLY A 74 -0.80 32.52 -23.31
CA GLY A 74 -1.56 33.35 -24.25
C GLY A 74 -3.04 33.46 -23.87
N ILE A 75 -3.67 32.32 -23.58
CA ILE A 75 -5.08 32.21 -23.16
C ILE A 75 -5.33 33.00 -21.87
N LEU A 76 -4.54 32.76 -20.82
CA LEU A 76 -4.63 33.49 -19.55
C LEU A 76 -4.43 35.00 -19.74
N SER A 77 -3.44 35.40 -20.53
CA SER A 77 -3.20 36.81 -20.84
C SER A 77 -4.33 37.47 -21.64
N HIS A 78 -5.11 36.70 -22.41
CA HIS A 78 -6.29 37.21 -23.14
C HIS A 78 -7.45 37.46 -22.17
N TRP A 79 -7.82 36.47 -21.35
CA TRP A 79 -8.91 36.64 -20.37
C TRP A 79 -8.60 37.70 -19.31
N ALA A 80 -7.33 37.85 -18.91
CA ALA A 80 -6.88 38.92 -18.02
C ALA A 80 -7.02 40.33 -18.61
N MET A 81 -7.05 40.47 -19.95
CA MET A 81 -7.33 41.73 -20.63
C MET A 81 -8.82 41.96 -20.86
N LEU A 82 -9.57 40.93 -21.27
CA LEU A 82 -10.99 41.04 -21.64
C LEU A 82 -11.93 41.07 -20.42
N ARG A 83 -11.62 40.29 -19.37
CA ARG A 83 -12.45 40.13 -18.16
C ARG A 83 -11.63 40.06 -16.87
N GLY A 84 -10.57 40.87 -16.79
CA GLY A 84 -9.58 40.82 -15.72
C GLY A 84 -10.14 40.80 -14.29
N ASP A 85 -11.24 41.50 -14.01
CA ASP A 85 -11.82 41.60 -12.66
C ASP A 85 -12.83 40.48 -12.34
N GLN A 86 -13.11 39.57 -13.29
CA GLN A 86 -13.93 38.38 -13.05
C GLN A 86 -13.12 37.26 -12.36
N PRO A 87 -13.74 36.42 -11.52
CA PRO A 87 -13.08 35.26 -10.92
C PRO A 87 -12.61 34.26 -12.00
N ALA A 88 -11.36 33.81 -11.89
CA ALA A 88 -10.83 32.70 -12.67
C ALA A 88 -10.93 31.39 -11.87
N TYR A 89 -10.45 31.41 -10.62
CA TYR A 89 -10.51 30.26 -9.71
C TYR A 89 -10.98 30.64 -8.32
N TYR A 90 -11.68 29.71 -7.68
CA TYR A 90 -11.87 29.63 -6.25
C TYR A 90 -11.18 28.39 -5.70
N PHE A 91 -10.80 28.40 -4.42
CA PHE A 91 -10.48 27.17 -3.66
C PHE A 91 -11.31 27.16 -2.37
N THR A 92 -11.98 26.04 -2.08
CA THR A 92 -12.97 25.99 -1.00
C THR A 92 -13.12 24.62 -0.35
N ASP A 93 -13.54 24.64 0.92
CA ASP A 93 -13.97 23.48 1.70
C ASP A 93 -15.51 23.33 1.77
N ALA A 94 -16.23 24.08 0.93
CA ALA A 94 -17.68 24.29 0.88
C ALA A 94 -18.31 25.16 1.98
N GLU A 95 -17.66 25.41 3.13
CA GLU A 95 -18.34 25.98 4.31
C GLU A 95 -17.67 27.23 4.91
N THR A 96 -16.32 27.27 5.05
CA THR A 96 -15.62 28.43 5.64
C THR A 96 -14.37 28.88 4.90
N LEU A 97 -13.67 27.99 4.21
CA LEU A 97 -12.54 28.35 3.36
C LEU A 97 -13.07 28.80 1.99
N GLU A 98 -12.70 30.00 1.58
CA GLU A 98 -12.96 30.53 0.25
C GLU A 98 -11.82 31.46 -0.17
N GLU A 99 -10.85 30.89 -0.87
CA GLU A 99 -9.85 31.67 -1.62
C GLU A 99 -10.40 32.00 -3.01
N LYS A 100 -9.96 33.12 -3.59
CA LYS A 100 -10.34 33.52 -4.95
C LYS A 100 -9.19 34.25 -5.64
N LEU A 101 -8.98 33.94 -6.93
CA LEU A 101 -8.17 34.74 -7.84
C LEU A 101 -9.02 35.19 -9.03
N THR A 102 -9.01 36.47 -9.34
CA THR A 102 -9.49 37.00 -10.63
C THR A 102 -8.48 36.74 -11.75
N TYR A 103 -8.91 36.85 -13.02
CA TYR A 103 -8.00 36.69 -14.16
C TYR A 103 -6.82 37.68 -14.15
N ARG A 104 -7.04 38.92 -13.66
CA ARG A 104 -6.00 39.95 -13.52
C ARG A 104 -4.99 39.55 -12.45
N GLU A 105 -5.46 39.19 -11.26
CA GLU A 105 -4.61 38.77 -10.13
C GLU A 105 -3.79 37.53 -10.50
N LEU A 106 -4.42 36.49 -11.05
CA LEU A 106 -3.73 35.29 -11.50
C LEU A 106 -2.66 35.60 -12.56
N TRP A 107 -2.95 36.46 -13.54
CA TRP A 107 -1.96 36.82 -14.57
C TRP A 107 -0.80 37.65 -14.01
N ASP A 108 -1.06 38.59 -13.10
CA ASP A 108 -0.01 39.38 -12.46
C ASP A 108 0.89 38.52 -11.56
N GLU A 109 0.32 37.57 -10.83
CA GLU A 109 1.05 36.59 -10.01
C GLU A 109 1.89 35.62 -10.87
N VAL A 110 1.28 35.02 -11.90
CA VAL A 110 1.95 34.14 -12.88
C VAL A 110 3.12 34.84 -13.56
N ARG A 111 2.90 36.07 -14.03
CA ARG A 111 3.95 36.91 -14.65
C ARG A 111 5.03 37.30 -13.64
N GLY A 112 4.64 37.60 -12.40
CA GLY A 112 5.54 37.89 -11.30
C GLY A 112 6.48 36.73 -11.00
N LEU A 113 5.93 35.54 -10.77
CA LEU A 113 6.68 34.33 -10.47
C LEU A 113 7.53 33.89 -11.68
N ALA A 114 6.98 33.86 -12.90
CA ALA A 114 7.74 33.52 -14.11
C ALA A 114 8.97 34.45 -14.31
N GLY A 115 8.82 35.75 -14.02
CA GLY A 115 9.94 36.69 -14.05
C GLY A 115 11.02 36.43 -12.99
N TYR A 116 10.66 35.87 -11.83
CA TYR A 116 11.62 35.42 -10.83
C TYR A 116 12.30 34.11 -11.24
N LEU A 117 11.54 33.12 -11.72
CA LEU A 117 12.07 31.84 -12.22
C LEU A 117 13.12 32.09 -13.33
N GLN A 118 12.81 32.96 -14.30
CA GLN A 118 13.73 33.32 -15.39
C GLN A 118 14.98 34.09 -14.91
N SER A 119 14.87 34.98 -13.91
CA SER A 119 15.95 35.93 -13.56
C SER A 119 16.73 35.66 -12.28
N ARG A 120 16.18 34.85 -11.36
CA ARG A 120 16.83 34.43 -10.11
C ARG A 120 17.18 32.95 -10.12
N CYS A 121 16.22 32.09 -10.49
CA CYS A 121 16.47 30.66 -10.65
C CYS A 121 17.23 30.33 -11.96
N GLY A 122 17.21 31.26 -12.92
CA GLY A 122 17.90 31.11 -14.22
C GLY A 122 17.26 30.09 -15.16
N ILE A 123 16.00 29.72 -14.90
CA ILE A 123 15.21 28.73 -15.63
C ILE A 123 14.99 29.17 -17.08
N ARG A 124 15.13 28.22 -18.00
CA ARG A 124 15.09 28.43 -19.45
C ARG A 124 13.98 27.60 -20.10
N PRO A 125 13.57 27.93 -21.34
CA PRO A 125 12.68 27.08 -22.11
C PRO A 125 13.20 25.64 -22.21
N GLY A 126 12.36 24.67 -21.83
CA GLY A 126 12.72 23.24 -21.83
C GLY A 126 13.37 22.70 -20.54
N ASP A 127 13.61 23.52 -19.51
CA ASP A 127 13.96 23.00 -18.18
C ASP A 127 12.73 22.32 -17.54
N ARG A 128 12.93 21.17 -16.87
CA ARG A 128 11.87 20.47 -16.13
C ARG A 128 11.80 20.99 -14.70
N VAL A 129 10.60 21.31 -14.25
CA VAL A 129 10.32 21.85 -12.92
C VAL A 129 9.21 21.03 -12.26
N LEU A 130 9.51 20.40 -11.11
CA LEU A 130 8.49 19.70 -10.33
C LEU A 130 7.54 20.70 -9.67
N LEU A 131 6.26 20.33 -9.62
CA LEU A 131 5.23 21.06 -8.87
C LEU A 131 4.75 20.13 -7.76
N ILE A 132 5.15 20.42 -6.51
CA ILE A 132 4.95 19.57 -5.33
C ILE A 132 4.07 20.31 -4.30
N TYR A 133 2.94 20.84 -4.75
CA TYR A 133 2.04 21.67 -3.94
C TYR A 133 1.01 20.84 -3.16
N PRO A 134 0.48 21.35 -2.04
CA PRO A 134 -0.83 20.93 -1.54
C PRO A 134 -1.95 21.35 -2.52
N PRO A 135 -3.17 20.83 -2.38
CA PRO A 135 -4.34 21.39 -3.07
C PRO A 135 -4.54 22.86 -2.65
N GLY A 136 -4.72 23.76 -3.62
CA GLY A 136 -4.85 25.20 -3.37
C GLY A 136 -4.53 26.03 -4.62
N LEU A 137 -4.70 27.36 -4.54
CA LEU A 137 -4.48 28.24 -5.68
C LEU A 137 -3.00 28.43 -6.06
N ASP A 138 -2.07 28.20 -5.12
CA ASP A 138 -0.62 28.23 -5.37
C ASP A 138 -0.18 27.24 -6.46
N PHE A 139 -0.80 26.06 -6.55
CA PHE A 139 -0.52 25.11 -7.64
C PHE A 139 -0.84 25.74 -9.00
N VAL A 140 -1.95 26.47 -9.10
CA VAL A 140 -2.41 27.10 -10.35
C VAL A 140 -1.47 28.22 -10.77
N ILE A 141 -1.02 29.05 -9.81
CA ILE A 141 0.01 30.07 -10.03
C ILE A 141 1.32 29.41 -10.48
N GLY A 142 1.81 28.39 -9.77
CA GLY A 142 3.05 27.69 -10.08
C GLY A 142 3.04 27.01 -11.45
N PHE A 143 1.95 26.34 -11.79
CA PHE A 143 1.76 25.67 -13.09
C PHE A 143 1.82 26.67 -14.26
N TYR A 144 0.99 27.72 -14.21
CA TYR A 144 0.98 28.73 -15.28
C TYR A 144 2.27 29.57 -15.29
N ALA A 145 2.96 29.75 -14.15
CA ALA A 145 4.26 30.41 -14.09
C ALA A 145 5.37 29.59 -14.76
N CYS A 146 5.36 28.25 -14.63
CA CYS A 146 6.25 27.38 -15.40
C CYS A 146 6.02 27.56 -16.91
N HIS A 147 4.77 27.47 -17.38
CA HIS A 147 4.44 27.70 -18.79
C HIS A 147 4.85 29.13 -19.24
N ALA A 148 4.58 30.16 -18.43
CA ALA A 148 4.92 31.55 -18.74
C ALA A 148 6.44 31.84 -18.67
N ALA A 149 7.23 31.01 -18.00
CA ALA A 149 8.69 31.01 -18.06
C ALA A 149 9.24 30.25 -19.27
N GLY A 150 8.48 29.29 -19.80
CA GLY A 150 8.84 28.33 -20.86
C GLY A 150 9.29 26.96 -20.34
N ALA A 151 9.20 26.72 -19.03
CA ALA A 151 9.57 25.47 -18.39
C ALA A 151 8.51 24.38 -18.61
N ILE A 152 8.96 23.13 -18.62
CA ILE A 152 8.11 21.95 -18.66
C ILE A 152 7.65 21.66 -17.23
N ALA A 153 6.35 21.70 -16.99
CA ALA A 153 5.75 21.36 -15.71
C ALA A 153 5.79 19.84 -15.45
N VAL A 154 6.14 19.44 -14.24
CA VAL A 154 6.11 18.04 -13.79
C VAL A 154 5.27 17.93 -12.50
N PRO A 155 3.93 17.83 -12.61
CA PRO A 155 3.06 17.68 -11.44
C PRO A 155 3.38 16.41 -10.64
N ALA A 156 3.55 16.54 -9.32
CA ALA A 156 3.84 15.43 -8.42
C ALA A 156 3.12 15.58 -7.09
N PHE A 157 2.76 14.45 -6.46
CA PHE A 157 2.13 14.45 -5.14
C PHE A 157 3.19 14.69 -4.03
N PRO A 158 2.94 15.58 -3.05
CA PRO A 158 3.85 15.76 -1.90
C PRO A 158 4.00 14.48 -1.06
N PRO A 159 5.20 14.21 -0.50
CA PRO A 159 5.41 13.01 0.31
C PRO A 159 4.76 13.17 1.69
N ARG A 160 4.26 12.05 2.23
CA ARG A 160 3.66 12.01 3.58
C ARG A 160 4.73 11.61 4.60
N ARG A 161 4.77 12.30 5.76
CA ARG A 161 5.71 12.03 6.89
C ARG A 161 5.94 10.53 7.18
N ASN A 162 4.89 9.71 7.10
CA ASN A 162 4.92 8.28 7.44
C ASN A 162 4.77 7.31 6.24
N ARG A 163 5.25 7.66 5.04
CA ARG A 163 5.48 6.71 3.90
C ARG A 163 6.74 7.08 3.12
N LYS A 164 7.64 6.11 2.89
CA LYS A 164 8.88 6.31 2.10
C LYS A 164 8.55 6.91 0.72
N ALA A 165 9.25 7.97 0.32
CA ALA A 165 8.89 8.85 -0.80
C ALA A 165 9.47 8.40 -2.16
N SER A 166 9.80 7.11 -2.29
CA SER A 166 10.57 6.53 -3.41
C SER A 166 10.03 6.88 -4.81
N ARG A 167 8.71 7.02 -4.98
CA ARG A 167 8.09 7.41 -6.26
C ARG A 167 8.48 8.83 -6.70
N ILE A 168 8.72 9.76 -5.77
CA ILE A 168 9.14 11.13 -6.12
C ILE A 168 10.58 11.11 -6.63
N ARG A 169 11.49 10.37 -5.96
CA ARG A 169 12.87 10.18 -6.42
C ARG A 169 12.92 9.59 -7.84
N SER A 170 12.06 8.61 -8.15
CA SER A 170 11.95 8.07 -9.50
C SER A 170 11.55 9.12 -10.53
N ILE A 171 10.60 10.00 -10.21
CA ILE A 171 10.15 11.10 -11.10
C ILE A 171 11.27 12.13 -11.28
N VAL A 172 11.96 12.54 -10.20
CA VAL A 172 13.09 13.49 -10.24
C VAL A 172 14.20 12.99 -11.16
N VAL A 173 14.60 11.72 -11.01
CA VAL A 173 15.70 11.11 -11.78
C VAL A 173 15.32 10.90 -13.26
N ASP A 174 14.10 10.42 -13.53
CA ASP A 174 13.61 10.17 -14.90
C ASP A 174 13.46 11.49 -15.68
N ALA A 175 12.83 12.51 -15.07
CA ALA A 175 12.66 13.85 -15.65
C ALA A 175 13.97 14.65 -15.74
N ASP A 176 15.00 14.30 -14.95
CA ASP A 176 16.23 15.10 -14.75
C ASP A 176 15.86 16.56 -14.43
N ALA A 177 15.02 16.70 -13.40
CA ALA A 177 14.50 17.98 -12.93
C ALA A 177 15.44 18.58 -11.88
N ARG A 178 15.70 19.88 -11.99
CA ARG A 178 16.67 20.60 -11.12
C ARG A 178 16.00 21.55 -10.13
N TRP A 179 14.72 21.82 -10.35
CA TRP A 179 13.90 22.71 -9.54
C TRP A 179 12.61 22.01 -9.13
N ALA A 180 12.15 22.27 -7.91
CA ALA A 180 10.82 21.93 -7.43
C ALA A 180 10.18 23.18 -6.80
N LEU A 181 8.91 23.41 -7.10
CA LEU A 181 8.12 24.51 -6.54
C LEU A 181 7.06 23.97 -5.58
N SER A 182 6.81 24.70 -4.49
CA SER A 182 5.74 24.42 -3.53
C SER A 182 5.40 25.70 -2.73
N THR A 183 4.59 25.58 -1.68
CA THR A 183 4.50 26.61 -0.63
C THR A 183 5.75 26.57 0.26
N ARG A 184 6.06 27.67 0.94
CA ARG A 184 7.19 27.77 1.86
C ARG A 184 7.07 26.78 3.02
N SER A 185 5.88 26.59 3.57
CA SER A 185 5.64 25.61 4.64
C SER A 185 6.02 24.18 4.23
N VAL A 186 5.67 23.78 3.00
CA VAL A 186 6.03 22.47 2.46
C VAL A 186 7.51 22.40 2.08
N VAL A 187 8.15 23.49 1.62
CA VAL A 187 9.61 23.51 1.44
C VAL A 187 10.34 23.37 2.79
N GLU A 188 9.95 24.13 3.82
CA GLU A 188 10.54 24.02 5.16
C GLU A 188 10.33 22.62 5.77
N GLN A 189 9.18 21.98 5.54
CA GLN A 189 8.93 20.58 5.90
C GLN A 189 9.85 19.59 5.15
N LEU A 190 10.21 19.86 3.89
CA LEU A 190 10.97 18.92 3.05
C LEU A 190 12.49 19.14 3.04
N THR A 191 12.95 20.35 3.40
CA THR A 191 14.36 20.74 3.40
C THR A 191 14.87 21.27 4.75
N GLY A 192 14.11 21.06 5.84
CA GLY A 192 14.54 21.36 7.21
C GLY A 192 15.59 20.39 7.76
N ASP A 193 15.74 20.33 9.09
CA ASP A 193 16.84 19.63 9.78
C ASP A 193 16.97 18.12 9.47
N GLN A 194 15.91 17.50 8.94
CA GLN A 194 15.95 16.18 8.31
C GLN A 194 15.58 16.30 6.83
N PHE A 195 16.58 16.62 5.99
CA PHE A 195 16.39 16.75 4.54
C PHE A 195 15.92 15.42 3.91
N HIS A 196 14.81 15.43 3.17
CA HIS A 196 14.30 14.23 2.53
C HIS A 196 15.24 13.75 1.40
N GLU A 197 15.93 12.62 1.59
CA GLU A 197 16.90 12.05 0.63
C GLU A 197 16.36 11.91 -0.81
N ASP A 198 15.06 11.65 -0.95
CA ASP A 198 14.39 11.45 -2.23
C ASP A 198 14.32 12.73 -3.10
N LEU A 199 14.76 13.88 -2.56
CA LEU A 199 14.87 15.18 -3.24
C LEU A 199 16.33 15.66 -3.40
N LEU A 200 17.33 14.83 -3.08
CA LEU A 200 18.76 15.19 -3.19
C LEU A 200 19.14 15.66 -4.60
N GLY A 201 19.70 16.87 -4.67
CA GLY A 201 20.12 17.52 -5.92
C GLY A 201 19.06 18.43 -6.58
N VAL A 202 17.84 18.47 -6.05
CA VAL A 202 16.78 19.38 -6.51
C VAL A 202 16.79 20.66 -5.67
N GLN A 203 16.74 21.82 -6.31
CA GLN A 203 16.58 23.10 -5.62
C GLN A 203 15.08 23.38 -5.40
N MET A 204 14.65 23.40 -4.14
CA MET A 204 13.27 23.72 -3.78
C MET A 204 13.06 25.23 -3.64
N LEU A 205 11.87 25.72 -4.01
CA LEU A 205 11.46 27.11 -3.86
C LEU A 205 10.02 27.20 -3.34
N GLY A 206 9.84 27.89 -2.21
CA GLY A 206 8.52 28.34 -1.75
C GLY A 206 8.07 29.53 -2.60
N THR A 207 6.87 29.46 -3.19
CA THR A 207 6.37 30.46 -4.16
C THR A 207 5.22 31.33 -3.65
N ASP A 208 4.87 31.19 -2.39
CA ASP A 208 3.91 31.99 -1.60
C ASP A 208 4.53 33.31 -1.09
N ASP A 209 5.85 33.39 -0.95
CA ASP A 209 6.56 34.61 -0.52
C ASP A 209 6.53 35.71 -1.62
N PRO A 210 6.01 36.93 -1.35
CA PRO A 210 5.93 38.02 -2.35
C PRO A 210 7.28 38.47 -2.93
N SER A 211 8.40 38.20 -2.25
CA SER A 211 9.75 38.47 -2.80
C SER A 211 10.05 37.64 -4.04
N THR A 212 9.33 36.53 -4.26
CA THR A 212 9.38 35.71 -5.48
C THR A 212 8.61 36.30 -6.67
N ARG A 213 8.04 37.50 -6.56
CA ARG A 213 7.42 38.22 -7.70
C ARG A 213 8.38 39.25 -8.30
N LYS A 214 8.71 39.12 -9.59
CA LYS A 214 9.59 40.03 -10.37
C LYS A 214 9.04 40.31 -11.78
N PRO A 215 7.86 40.96 -11.90
CA PRO A 215 7.22 41.20 -13.20
C PRO A 215 8.04 42.10 -14.15
N ASP A 216 8.93 42.95 -13.61
CA ASP A 216 9.89 43.76 -14.39
C ASP A 216 10.95 42.89 -15.11
N ARG A 217 11.16 41.66 -14.64
CA ARG A 217 12.14 40.70 -15.17
C ARG A 217 11.54 39.67 -16.13
N TRP A 218 10.22 39.48 -16.13
CA TRP A 218 9.58 38.54 -17.05
C TRP A 218 9.84 38.90 -18.51
N ARG A 219 10.24 37.92 -19.31
CA ARG A 219 10.38 38.04 -20.76
C ARG A 219 9.57 36.92 -21.39
N ARG A 220 8.55 37.27 -22.19
CA ARG A 220 7.69 36.30 -22.87
C ARG A 220 8.57 35.31 -23.65
N PRO A 221 8.55 34.00 -23.33
CA PRO A 221 9.30 33.00 -24.06
C PRO A 221 8.76 32.88 -25.50
N LYS A 222 9.58 32.36 -26.40
CA LYS A 222 9.08 31.83 -27.66
C LYS A 222 8.49 30.45 -27.37
N LEU A 223 7.17 30.35 -27.51
CA LEU A 223 6.41 29.11 -27.42
C LEU A 223 5.51 29.03 -28.65
N ASP A 224 5.27 27.80 -29.08
CA ASP A 224 4.40 27.39 -30.18
C ASP A 224 3.64 26.14 -29.75
N GLY A 225 2.80 25.60 -30.64
CA GLY A 225 2.02 24.38 -30.35
C GLY A 225 2.90 23.15 -30.07
N ASP A 226 4.03 23.02 -30.75
CA ASP A 226 4.94 21.87 -30.62
C ASP A 226 5.83 21.92 -29.36
N SER A 227 5.84 23.06 -28.66
CA SER A 227 6.57 23.25 -27.41
C SER A 227 6.05 22.29 -26.31
N LEU A 228 6.92 21.41 -25.83
CA LEU A 228 6.64 20.49 -24.73
C LEU A 228 6.25 21.27 -23.46
N ALA A 229 5.13 20.90 -22.85
CA ALA A 229 4.48 21.66 -21.80
C ALA A 229 4.45 20.90 -20.45
N VAL A 230 4.07 19.63 -20.47
CA VAL A 230 3.91 18.79 -19.28
C VAL A 230 4.56 17.42 -19.47
N LEU A 231 5.20 16.89 -18.42
CA LEU A 231 5.48 15.45 -18.28
C LEU A 231 4.47 14.82 -17.32
N GLN A 232 3.42 14.19 -17.86
CA GLN A 232 2.34 13.62 -17.06
C GLN A 232 2.71 12.19 -16.63
N TYR A 233 3.02 11.99 -15.34
CA TYR A 233 3.53 10.70 -14.85
C TYR A 233 2.44 9.68 -14.52
N THR A 234 2.29 8.65 -15.36
CA THR A 234 1.38 7.52 -15.11
C THR A 234 2.01 6.50 -14.15
N SER A 235 1.18 5.69 -13.50
CA SER A 235 1.63 4.73 -12.47
C SER A 235 2.32 3.48 -13.02
N GLY A 236 2.11 3.14 -14.30
CA GLY A 236 2.73 2.02 -15.00
C GLY A 236 2.34 0.62 -14.49
N SER A 237 1.74 -0.21 -15.35
CA SER A 237 1.46 -1.62 -15.03
C SER A 237 2.72 -2.49 -14.83
N THR A 238 3.91 -1.91 -15.04
CA THR A 238 5.23 -2.52 -14.80
C THR A 238 5.94 -1.95 -13.56
N GLY A 239 5.23 -1.23 -12.68
CA GLY A 239 5.75 -0.71 -11.41
C GLY A 239 6.72 0.49 -11.48
N SER A 240 7.35 0.74 -12.64
CA SER A 240 8.10 1.98 -12.89
C SER A 240 7.18 3.09 -13.44
N PRO A 241 7.22 4.31 -12.87
CA PRO A 241 6.45 5.43 -13.39
C PRO A 241 6.99 5.87 -14.77
N LYS A 242 6.11 6.45 -15.60
CA LYS A 242 6.45 6.90 -16.97
C LYS A 242 5.87 8.28 -17.22
N GLY A 243 6.70 9.24 -17.67
CA GLY A 243 6.23 10.57 -18.05
C GLY A 243 5.73 10.57 -19.49
N VAL A 244 4.44 10.82 -19.73
CA VAL A 244 3.90 11.09 -21.07
C VAL A 244 4.28 12.52 -21.47
N MET A 245 4.78 12.71 -22.69
CA MET A 245 5.23 13.99 -23.22
C MET A 245 4.07 14.75 -23.88
N LEU A 246 3.55 15.80 -23.21
CA LEU A 246 2.39 16.57 -23.68
C LEU A 246 2.79 18.01 -24.08
N THR A 247 2.52 18.38 -25.33
CA THR A 247 2.80 19.72 -25.88
C THR A 247 1.68 20.74 -25.62
N GLN A 248 1.94 22.02 -25.85
CA GLN A 248 0.88 23.04 -25.80
C GLN A 248 -0.27 22.71 -26.79
N ARG A 249 0.02 22.18 -27.99
CA ARG A 249 -1.00 21.73 -28.95
C ARG A 249 -1.84 20.59 -28.36
N ASN A 250 -1.21 19.56 -27.80
CA ASN A 250 -1.95 18.42 -27.24
C ASN A 250 -2.94 18.89 -26.15
N LEU A 251 -2.49 19.76 -25.24
CA LEU A 251 -3.31 20.35 -24.19
C LEU A 251 -4.47 21.21 -24.75
N VAL A 252 -4.18 22.13 -25.68
CA VAL A 252 -5.20 23.03 -26.26
C VAL A 252 -6.22 22.24 -27.10
N THR A 253 -5.76 21.30 -27.93
CA THR A 253 -6.62 20.43 -28.74
C THR A 253 -7.53 19.58 -27.85
N ASN A 254 -7.02 18.99 -26.76
CA ASN A 254 -7.90 18.24 -25.86
C ASN A 254 -8.93 19.14 -25.15
N THR A 255 -8.61 20.39 -24.81
CA THR A 255 -9.62 21.33 -24.29
C THR A 255 -10.68 21.75 -25.32
N LYS A 256 -10.37 21.75 -26.63
CA LYS A 256 -11.38 21.92 -27.70
C LYS A 256 -12.34 20.72 -27.72
N PHE A 257 -11.79 19.51 -27.70
CA PHE A 257 -12.56 18.28 -27.65
C PHE A 257 -13.46 18.20 -26.41
N ILE A 258 -12.99 18.66 -25.24
CA ILE A 258 -13.85 18.77 -24.04
C ILE A 258 -14.99 19.79 -24.27
N LYS A 259 -14.72 20.98 -24.83
CA LYS A 259 -15.80 21.96 -25.16
C LYS A 259 -16.84 21.41 -26.14
N GLN A 260 -16.43 20.58 -27.09
CA GLN A 260 -17.27 19.94 -28.11
C GLN A 260 -18.10 18.78 -27.53
N ALA A 261 -17.45 17.86 -26.82
CA ALA A 261 -18.07 16.67 -26.24
C ALA A 261 -19.03 16.99 -25.09
N PHE A 262 -18.68 17.96 -24.24
CA PHE A 262 -19.50 18.35 -23.09
C PHE A 262 -20.67 19.25 -23.52
N ASP A 263 -20.39 20.14 -24.47
CA ASP A 263 -21.19 21.32 -24.81
C ASP A 263 -21.67 22.11 -23.56
N PRO A 264 -20.73 22.67 -22.77
CA PRO A 264 -21.07 23.43 -21.57
C PRO A 264 -21.89 24.68 -21.89
N PRO A 265 -22.93 24.97 -21.08
CA PRO A 265 -23.84 26.09 -21.31
C PRO A 265 -23.18 27.46 -21.08
N ALA A 266 -23.76 28.45 -21.75
CA ALA A 266 -23.53 29.89 -21.62
C ALA A 266 -22.94 30.40 -20.30
N ASP A 267 -23.59 30.05 -19.20
CA ASP A 267 -23.44 30.53 -17.83
C ASP A 267 -22.56 29.60 -16.98
N THR A 268 -21.68 28.84 -17.61
CA THR A 268 -20.94 27.77 -16.94
C THR A 268 -20.08 28.24 -15.77
N VAL A 269 -20.25 27.56 -14.65
CA VAL A 269 -19.31 27.52 -13.54
C VAL A 269 -18.82 26.08 -13.43
N ALA A 270 -17.52 25.87 -13.56
CA ALA A 270 -16.91 24.56 -13.42
C ALA A 270 -16.56 24.26 -11.95
N MET A 271 -16.49 22.97 -11.59
CA MET A 271 -15.92 22.54 -10.30
C MET A 271 -15.15 21.23 -10.46
N THR A 272 -14.02 21.12 -9.76
CA THR A 272 -13.31 19.86 -9.57
C THR A 272 -12.83 19.69 -8.12
N TRP A 273 -12.94 18.47 -7.60
CA TRP A 273 -12.24 17.99 -6.41
C TRP A 273 -11.10 17.01 -6.76
N LEU A 274 -10.86 16.77 -8.05
CA LEU A 274 -9.92 15.77 -8.54
C LEU A 274 -8.46 16.26 -8.41
N PRO A 275 -7.48 15.39 -8.11
CA PRO A 275 -6.13 15.85 -7.83
C PRO A 275 -5.43 16.40 -9.07
N THR A 276 -4.84 17.60 -8.96
CA THR A 276 -4.25 18.37 -10.08
C THR A 276 -2.95 17.78 -10.65
N TYR A 277 -2.43 16.70 -10.07
CA TYR A 277 -1.33 15.89 -10.62
C TYR A 277 -1.81 14.67 -11.44
N HIS A 278 -3.12 14.50 -11.62
CA HIS A 278 -3.72 13.58 -12.58
C HIS A 278 -4.31 14.35 -13.77
N ASP A 279 -4.26 13.73 -14.95
CA ASP A 279 -4.89 14.14 -16.21
C ASP A 279 -6.28 14.79 -16.05
N MET A 280 -7.23 14.10 -15.40
CA MET A 280 -8.61 14.57 -15.26
C MET A 280 -8.76 15.79 -14.34
N GLY A 281 -7.92 15.89 -13.31
CA GLY A 281 -7.85 17.06 -12.43
C GLY A 281 -7.12 18.25 -13.07
N LEU A 282 -6.12 18.00 -13.91
CA LEU A 282 -5.33 19.03 -14.57
C LEU A 282 -6.00 19.56 -15.84
N VAL A 283 -6.23 18.70 -16.83
CA VAL A 283 -6.73 19.11 -18.16
C VAL A 283 -8.21 19.47 -18.08
N GLY A 284 -9.04 18.57 -17.55
CA GLY A 284 -10.48 18.83 -17.36
C GLY A 284 -10.75 19.82 -16.23
N GLY A 285 -10.03 19.69 -15.12
CA GLY A 285 -10.28 20.46 -13.90
C GLY A 285 -9.57 21.81 -13.77
N VAL A 286 -8.51 22.10 -14.52
CA VAL A 286 -7.81 23.40 -14.49
C VAL A 286 -7.72 24.03 -15.88
N LEU A 287 -7.30 23.30 -16.91
CA LEU A 287 -7.05 23.87 -18.24
C LEU A 287 -8.33 24.18 -19.02
N MET A 288 -9.33 23.30 -19.01
CA MET A 288 -10.57 23.50 -19.77
C MET A 288 -11.34 24.77 -19.35
N PRO A 289 -11.58 25.07 -18.06
CA PRO A 289 -12.22 26.32 -17.65
C PRO A 289 -11.43 27.58 -18.06
N MET A 290 -10.10 27.50 -18.01
CA MET A 290 -9.22 28.57 -18.51
C MET A 290 -9.31 28.73 -20.04
N PHE A 291 -9.45 27.64 -20.80
CA PHE A 291 -9.61 27.68 -22.26
C PHE A 291 -10.87 28.45 -22.67
N VAL A 292 -12.02 28.16 -22.03
CA VAL A 292 -13.30 28.82 -22.34
C VAL A 292 -13.53 30.15 -21.60
N GLY A 293 -12.68 30.50 -20.63
CA GLY A 293 -12.76 31.79 -19.92
C GLY A 293 -13.87 31.87 -18.88
N VAL A 294 -14.16 30.77 -18.18
CA VAL A 294 -15.20 30.68 -17.14
C VAL A 294 -14.62 30.45 -15.72
N PRO A 295 -15.32 30.85 -14.65
CA PRO A 295 -14.92 30.56 -13.28
C PRO A 295 -14.89 29.06 -12.98
N ASN A 296 -13.92 28.65 -12.16
CA ASN A 296 -13.78 27.26 -11.71
C ASN A 296 -13.57 27.15 -10.20
N VAL A 297 -14.29 26.23 -9.56
CA VAL A 297 -14.20 25.96 -8.12
C VAL A 297 -13.31 24.74 -7.88
N LEU A 298 -12.21 24.94 -7.17
CA LEU A 298 -11.32 23.86 -6.73
C LEU A 298 -11.66 23.43 -5.30
N MET A 299 -11.56 22.14 -5.03
CA MET A 299 -11.71 21.53 -3.71
C MET A 299 -10.62 20.48 -3.48
N SER A 300 -10.20 20.27 -2.23
CA SER A 300 -9.23 19.21 -1.90
C SER A 300 -9.87 17.82 -2.13
N PRO A 301 -9.17 16.85 -2.75
CA PRO A 301 -9.69 15.49 -2.92
C PRO A 301 -10.01 14.83 -1.57
N MET A 302 -9.29 15.22 -0.51
CA MET A 302 -9.61 14.79 0.84
C MET A 302 -10.91 15.40 1.33
N THR A 303 -11.18 16.69 1.11
CA THR A 303 -12.45 17.34 1.48
C THR A 303 -13.67 16.59 0.95
N PHE A 304 -13.63 16.12 -0.31
CA PHE A 304 -14.69 15.30 -0.89
C PHE A 304 -14.78 13.91 -0.24
N LEU A 305 -13.68 13.16 -0.19
CA LEU A 305 -13.65 11.80 0.39
C LEU A 305 -14.01 11.77 1.88
N GLN A 306 -13.72 12.85 2.60
CA GLN A 306 -14.10 13.06 4.00
C GLN A 306 -15.60 13.29 4.17
N ARG A 307 -16.23 14.05 3.26
CA ARG A 307 -17.64 14.43 3.38
C ARG A 307 -18.26 14.69 1.98
N PRO A 308 -18.77 13.65 1.29
CA PRO A 308 -19.22 13.78 -0.10
C PRO A 308 -20.31 14.84 -0.34
N SER A 309 -21.15 15.10 0.66
CA SER A 309 -22.17 16.16 0.64
C SER A 309 -21.60 17.57 0.39
N ARG A 310 -20.32 17.83 0.71
CA ARG A 310 -19.63 19.08 0.39
C ARG A 310 -19.54 19.36 -1.11
N TRP A 311 -19.46 18.32 -1.95
CA TRP A 311 -19.49 18.50 -3.41
C TRP A 311 -20.81 19.10 -3.86
N PHE A 312 -21.93 18.60 -3.33
CA PHE A 312 -23.28 19.07 -3.65
C PHE A 312 -23.57 20.44 -3.02
N GLN A 313 -23.08 20.70 -1.81
CA GLN A 313 -23.16 22.01 -1.16
C GLN A 313 -22.41 23.07 -1.96
N SER A 314 -21.19 22.79 -2.45
CA SER A 314 -20.48 23.67 -3.37
C SER A 314 -21.18 23.82 -4.73
N ILE A 315 -21.73 22.74 -5.29
CA ILE A 315 -22.52 22.81 -6.53
C ILE A 315 -23.65 23.83 -6.39
N SER A 316 -24.42 23.73 -5.31
CA SER A 316 -25.53 24.65 -5.03
C SER A 316 -25.07 26.07 -4.70
N LYS A 317 -24.04 26.22 -3.85
CA LYS A 317 -23.49 27.51 -3.40
C LYS A 317 -22.94 28.37 -4.56
N TYR A 318 -22.24 27.76 -5.51
CA TYR A 318 -21.61 28.47 -6.63
C TYR A 318 -22.38 28.37 -7.95
N GLY A 319 -23.52 27.67 -7.98
CA GLY A 319 -24.32 27.45 -9.19
C GLY A 319 -23.58 26.61 -10.25
N VAL A 320 -22.80 25.63 -9.82
CA VAL A 320 -21.93 24.82 -10.70
C VAL A 320 -22.76 24.11 -11.76
N THR A 321 -22.32 24.20 -13.00
CA THR A 321 -22.94 23.54 -14.16
C THR A 321 -22.15 22.32 -14.65
N VAL A 322 -20.83 22.30 -14.47
CA VAL A 322 -19.94 21.25 -14.93
C VAL A 322 -19.08 20.74 -13.78
N SER A 323 -19.23 19.46 -13.44
CA SER A 323 -18.37 18.76 -12.47
C SER A 323 -18.41 17.26 -12.73
N GLY A 324 -17.62 16.47 -12.01
CA GLY A 324 -17.61 15.03 -12.21
C GLY A 324 -16.42 14.32 -11.59
N GLY A 325 -16.27 13.06 -11.97
CA GLY A 325 -15.25 12.18 -11.42
C GLY A 325 -15.41 10.73 -11.93
N PRO A 326 -14.61 9.80 -11.41
CA PRO A 326 -14.73 8.38 -11.72
C PRO A 326 -16.01 7.75 -11.13
N ASN A 327 -16.42 6.60 -11.68
CA ASN A 327 -17.70 5.95 -11.36
C ASN A 327 -17.90 5.69 -9.85
N PHE A 328 -16.83 5.34 -9.11
CA PHE A 328 -16.91 5.17 -7.66
C PHE A 328 -17.43 6.41 -6.91
N ALA A 329 -17.18 7.64 -7.40
CA ALA A 329 -17.54 8.86 -6.70
C ALA A 329 -19.06 9.08 -6.68
N TYR A 330 -19.74 8.72 -7.76
CA TYR A 330 -21.21 8.71 -7.84
C TYR A 330 -21.79 7.69 -6.85
N GLN A 331 -21.24 6.48 -6.82
CA GLN A 331 -21.66 5.44 -5.87
C GLN A 331 -21.43 5.87 -4.41
N LEU A 332 -20.26 6.46 -4.11
CA LEU A 332 -19.94 6.97 -2.77
C LEU A 332 -20.95 8.04 -2.30
N CYS A 333 -21.43 8.90 -3.20
CA CYS A 333 -22.48 9.86 -2.88
C CYS A 333 -23.79 9.16 -2.49
N VAL A 334 -24.22 8.16 -3.28
CA VAL A 334 -25.44 7.37 -3.00
C VAL A 334 -25.37 6.67 -1.64
N ASP A 335 -24.20 6.11 -1.31
CA ASP A 335 -24.01 5.24 -0.14
C ASP A 335 -23.68 5.98 1.17
N LYS A 336 -23.29 7.26 1.11
CA LYS A 336 -22.77 8.02 2.27
C LYS A 336 -23.45 9.35 2.57
N ILE A 337 -24.24 9.90 1.66
CA ILE A 337 -24.89 11.19 1.91
C ILE A 337 -26.24 10.97 2.60
N ASP A 338 -26.33 11.38 3.87
CA ASP A 338 -27.56 11.42 4.63
C ASP A 338 -28.47 12.57 4.15
N ASP A 339 -29.79 12.36 4.17
CA ASP A 339 -30.79 13.34 3.70
C ASP A 339 -30.73 14.68 4.47
N SER A 340 -30.26 14.67 5.72
CA SER A 340 -30.08 15.85 6.56
C SER A 340 -28.87 16.71 6.17
N GLU A 341 -27.90 16.18 5.42
CA GLU A 341 -26.77 16.96 4.90
C GLU A 341 -27.11 17.78 3.65
N LEU A 342 -28.28 17.51 3.06
CA LEU A 342 -28.79 18.12 1.83
C LEU A 342 -29.95 19.10 2.10
N GLU A 343 -30.15 19.51 3.35
CA GLU A 343 -31.10 20.58 3.66
C GLU A 343 -30.67 21.89 2.97
N GLY A 344 -31.54 22.42 2.10
CA GLY A 344 -31.26 23.62 1.31
C GLY A 344 -30.37 23.41 0.07
N VAL A 345 -29.94 22.19 -0.24
CA VAL A 345 -29.14 21.89 -1.44
C VAL A 345 -30.03 21.80 -2.68
N ASP A 346 -29.69 22.59 -3.70
CA ASP A 346 -30.22 22.49 -5.06
C ASP A 346 -29.12 22.03 -6.03
N LEU A 347 -29.38 20.94 -6.76
CA LEU A 347 -28.57 20.36 -7.82
C LEU A 347 -29.09 20.72 -9.21
N SER A 348 -30.16 21.53 -9.33
CA SER A 348 -30.75 21.90 -10.62
C SER A 348 -29.79 22.60 -11.57
N THR A 349 -28.70 23.21 -11.06
CA THR A 349 -27.64 23.80 -11.89
C THR A 349 -26.72 22.76 -12.54
N PHE A 350 -26.58 21.55 -11.97
CA PHE A 350 -25.55 20.56 -12.31
C PHE A 350 -25.79 19.87 -13.67
N LYS A 351 -25.67 20.64 -14.75
CA LYS A 351 -26.05 20.23 -16.11
C LYS A 351 -25.19 19.14 -16.72
N ILE A 352 -23.92 19.03 -16.32
CA ILE A 352 -22.94 18.08 -16.87
C ILE A 352 -22.17 17.44 -15.73
N ALA A 353 -22.54 16.20 -15.43
CA ALA A 353 -21.94 15.30 -14.46
C ALA A 353 -21.07 14.28 -15.22
N PHE A 354 -19.79 14.61 -15.43
CA PHE A 354 -18.91 13.74 -16.22
C PHE A 354 -18.47 12.50 -15.43
N ASN A 355 -18.50 11.34 -16.09
CA ASN A 355 -18.13 10.04 -15.53
C ASN A 355 -17.16 9.35 -16.50
N GLY A 356 -16.03 8.86 -16.01
CA GLY A 356 -14.97 8.32 -16.85
C GLY A 356 -13.82 7.73 -16.06
N ALA A 357 -12.72 7.42 -16.74
CA ALA A 357 -11.52 6.77 -16.22
C ALA A 357 -11.70 5.35 -15.63
N GLU A 358 -12.91 4.93 -15.25
CA GLU A 358 -13.30 3.59 -14.81
C GLU A 358 -14.38 3.01 -15.74
N PRO A 359 -14.62 1.68 -15.74
CA PRO A 359 -15.80 1.12 -16.37
C PRO A 359 -17.09 1.71 -15.75
N ILE A 360 -17.92 2.30 -16.60
CA ILE A 360 -19.12 3.05 -16.19
C ILE A 360 -20.30 2.09 -16.13
N ARG A 361 -21.01 2.04 -14.99
CA ARG A 361 -22.11 1.09 -14.77
C ARG A 361 -23.46 1.80 -14.78
N ALA A 362 -24.38 1.34 -15.63
CA ALA A 362 -25.74 1.88 -15.74
C ALA A 362 -26.46 1.94 -14.39
N SER A 363 -26.33 0.89 -13.58
CA SER A 363 -26.88 0.80 -12.22
C SER A 363 -26.41 1.93 -11.29
N THR A 364 -25.15 2.38 -11.38
CA THR A 364 -24.65 3.52 -10.61
C THR A 364 -25.28 4.84 -11.08
N LEU A 365 -25.43 5.03 -12.40
CA LEU A 365 -26.06 6.22 -12.97
C LEU A 365 -27.53 6.32 -12.53
N ASP A 366 -28.28 5.23 -12.63
CA ASP A 366 -29.69 5.13 -12.25
C ASP A 366 -29.91 5.28 -10.75
N ALA A 367 -29.08 4.65 -9.92
CA ALA A 367 -29.13 4.79 -8.46
C ALA A 367 -28.85 6.24 -8.03
N PHE A 368 -27.86 6.89 -8.64
CA PHE A 368 -27.54 8.29 -8.39
C PHE A 368 -28.70 9.21 -8.79
N THR A 369 -29.26 9.03 -10.00
CA THR A 369 -30.44 9.78 -10.45
C THR A 369 -31.59 9.62 -9.46
N ARG A 370 -32.01 8.39 -9.16
CA ARG A 370 -33.16 8.10 -8.27
C ARG A 370 -32.95 8.61 -6.84
N ARG A 371 -31.71 8.67 -6.37
CA ARG A 371 -31.35 9.17 -5.03
C ARG A 371 -31.42 10.71 -4.93
N PHE A 372 -31.12 11.42 -6.02
CA PHE A 372 -30.87 12.87 -6.02
C PHE A 372 -31.77 13.71 -6.94
N GLU A 373 -32.66 13.10 -7.75
CA GLU A 373 -33.66 13.81 -8.57
C GLU A 373 -34.56 14.72 -7.71
N LYS A 374 -34.84 14.33 -6.46
CA LYS A 374 -35.62 15.12 -5.49
C LYS A 374 -34.93 16.42 -5.04
N TYR A 375 -33.62 16.56 -5.32
CA TYR A 375 -32.83 17.79 -5.13
C TYR A 375 -32.53 18.49 -6.47
N GLY A 376 -33.20 18.13 -7.57
CA GLY A 376 -33.08 18.81 -8.86
C GLY A 376 -32.10 18.19 -9.87
N PHE A 377 -31.42 17.09 -9.55
CA PHE A 377 -30.52 16.42 -10.49
C PHE A 377 -31.28 15.79 -11.67
N ASP A 378 -30.86 16.06 -12.91
CA ASP A 378 -31.45 15.51 -14.13
C ASP A 378 -30.66 14.28 -14.61
N HIS A 379 -31.34 13.17 -14.92
CA HIS A 379 -30.68 11.98 -15.48
C HIS A 379 -29.81 12.30 -16.71
N ARG A 380 -30.26 13.24 -17.54
CA ARG A 380 -29.60 13.63 -18.79
C ARG A 380 -28.30 14.41 -18.59
N SER A 381 -27.98 14.76 -17.35
CA SER A 381 -26.74 15.42 -16.98
C SER A 381 -25.57 14.45 -16.86
N HIS A 382 -25.81 13.14 -16.72
CA HIS A 382 -24.73 12.14 -16.81
C HIS A 382 -24.03 12.21 -18.18
N LEU A 383 -22.72 12.46 -18.16
CA LEU A 383 -21.86 12.43 -19.34
C LEU A 383 -20.79 11.32 -19.16
N PRO A 384 -21.07 10.09 -19.61
CA PRO A 384 -20.05 9.08 -19.79
C PRO A 384 -19.00 9.48 -20.85
N CYS A 385 -17.72 9.33 -20.53
CA CYS A 385 -16.59 9.65 -21.42
C CYS A 385 -15.41 8.69 -21.23
N TYR A 386 -14.60 8.54 -22.28
CA TYR A 386 -13.38 7.71 -22.29
C TYR A 386 -12.14 8.50 -22.74
N GLY A 387 -10.98 8.11 -22.21
CA GLY A 387 -9.66 8.62 -22.56
C GLY A 387 -8.62 8.38 -21.46
N MET A 388 -7.39 8.84 -21.69
CA MET A 388 -6.20 8.51 -20.88
C MET A 388 -5.11 9.59 -20.96
N ALA A 389 -4.11 9.55 -20.07
CA ALA A 389 -2.97 10.48 -20.09
C ALA A 389 -2.19 10.46 -21.43
N GLU A 390 -2.10 9.30 -22.07
CA GLU A 390 -1.48 9.12 -23.38
C GLU A 390 -2.23 9.85 -24.52
N THR A 391 -3.53 10.12 -24.34
CA THR A 391 -4.39 10.99 -25.19
C THR A 391 -4.66 12.35 -24.55
N THR A 392 -3.74 12.84 -23.70
CA THR A 392 -3.88 14.04 -22.85
C THR A 392 -4.95 13.92 -21.76
N LEU A 393 -6.22 13.69 -22.12
CA LEU A 393 -7.30 13.30 -21.20
C LEU A 393 -8.47 12.63 -21.93
N LEU A 394 -9.15 13.35 -22.83
CA LEU A 394 -10.38 12.90 -23.48
C LEU A 394 -10.10 12.25 -24.85
N VAL A 395 -10.93 11.28 -25.25
CA VAL A 395 -11.06 10.77 -26.62
C VAL A 395 -12.53 10.84 -27.05
N THR A 396 -13.42 10.15 -26.32
CA THR A 396 -14.86 10.11 -26.65
C THR A 396 -15.73 10.69 -25.55
N GLY A 397 -16.81 11.34 -25.95
CA GLY A 397 -17.80 11.95 -25.06
C GLY A 397 -18.97 12.53 -25.84
N GLY A 398 -20.05 12.89 -25.16
CA GLY A 398 -21.23 13.48 -25.81
C GLY A 398 -21.94 12.55 -26.81
N PRO A 399 -22.77 13.07 -27.73
CA PRO A 399 -23.14 14.49 -27.91
C PRO A 399 -24.02 14.97 -26.76
N ALA A 400 -24.53 16.21 -26.84
CA ALA A 400 -25.36 16.78 -25.78
C ALA A 400 -26.71 16.05 -25.53
N ASN A 401 -27.22 15.33 -26.53
CA ASN A 401 -28.52 14.67 -26.53
C ASN A 401 -28.56 13.54 -27.59
N PRO A 402 -29.04 12.31 -27.27
CA PRO A 402 -29.39 11.81 -25.94
C PRO A 402 -28.16 11.62 -25.04
N ARG A 403 -28.38 11.76 -23.72
CA ARG A 403 -27.43 11.43 -22.64
C ARG A 403 -28.22 10.90 -21.43
N PRO A 404 -27.64 9.97 -20.63
CA PRO A 404 -26.61 9.02 -21.05
C PRO A 404 -27.14 8.13 -22.18
N VAL A 405 -26.27 7.50 -22.97
CA VAL A 405 -26.69 6.46 -23.93
C VAL A 405 -26.34 5.10 -23.35
N MET A 406 -27.36 4.24 -23.25
CA MET A 406 -27.25 2.91 -22.67
C MET A 406 -28.01 1.94 -23.59
N SER A 407 -27.36 0.86 -23.99
CA SER A 407 -27.91 -0.08 -24.98
C SER A 407 -27.76 -1.53 -24.52
N TRP A 408 -28.74 -2.34 -24.88
CA TRP A 408 -28.80 -3.76 -24.55
C TRP A 408 -28.15 -4.59 -25.67
N PHE A 409 -27.24 -5.48 -25.29
CA PHE A 409 -26.53 -6.38 -26.18
C PHE A 409 -26.63 -7.82 -25.68
N ASP A 410 -26.57 -8.79 -26.59
CA ASP A 410 -26.53 -10.21 -26.24
C ASP A 410 -25.22 -10.54 -25.51
N GLY A 411 -25.31 -10.92 -24.24
CA GLY A 411 -24.13 -11.14 -23.40
C GLY A 411 -23.26 -12.31 -23.88
N GLY A 412 -23.86 -13.36 -24.43
CA GLY A 412 -23.13 -14.49 -24.99
C GLY A 412 -22.37 -14.11 -26.26
N ALA A 413 -22.98 -13.28 -27.12
CA ALA A 413 -22.31 -12.73 -28.29
C ALA A 413 -21.13 -11.84 -27.90
N LEU A 414 -21.30 -10.93 -26.93
CA LEU A 414 -20.21 -10.08 -26.43
C LEU A 414 -19.02 -10.92 -25.96
N ASP A 415 -19.29 -12.05 -25.32
CA ASP A 415 -18.25 -12.95 -24.83
C ASP A 415 -17.53 -13.73 -25.96
N GLU A 416 -18.19 -13.92 -27.10
CA GLU A 416 -17.59 -14.38 -28.36
C GLU A 416 -16.82 -13.27 -29.11
N LYS A 417 -16.65 -12.07 -28.51
CA LYS A 417 -16.17 -10.82 -29.15
C LYS A 417 -17.07 -10.31 -30.29
N ALA A 418 -18.34 -10.72 -30.34
CA ALA A 418 -19.32 -10.28 -31.33
C ALA A 418 -20.35 -9.30 -30.73
N VAL A 419 -20.70 -8.24 -31.45
CA VAL A 419 -21.66 -7.23 -30.99
C VAL A 419 -23.01 -7.50 -31.64
N ARG A 420 -23.98 -7.96 -30.86
CA ARG A 420 -25.36 -8.20 -31.32
C ARG A 420 -26.33 -7.43 -30.41
N PRO A 421 -27.13 -6.48 -30.92
CA PRO A 421 -28.17 -5.82 -30.14
C PRO A 421 -29.21 -6.81 -29.61
N ALA A 422 -29.72 -6.56 -28.41
CA ALA A 422 -30.74 -7.37 -27.73
C ALA A 422 -31.89 -6.48 -27.24
N SER A 423 -33.03 -7.09 -26.90
CA SER A 423 -34.09 -6.41 -26.13
C SER A 423 -33.84 -6.52 -24.63
N GLU A 424 -34.34 -5.56 -23.84
CA GLU A 424 -34.29 -5.60 -22.37
C GLU A 424 -34.87 -6.90 -21.78
N ASP A 425 -35.97 -7.40 -22.35
CA ASP A 425 -36.61 -8.67 -21.95
C ASP A 425 -35.83 -9.95 -22.38
N GLN A 426 -34.69 -9.83 -23.08
CA GLN A 426 -33.94 -10.98 -23.58
C GLN A 426 -33.05 -11.59 -22.48
N GLN A 427 -33.27 -12.87 -22.18
CA GLN A 427 -32.45 -13.61 -21.21
C GLN A 427 -30.97 -13.59 -21.62
N GLY A 428 -30.10 -13.15 -20.70
CA GLY A 428 -28.67 -13.00 -20.94
C GLY A 428 -28.25 -11.69 -21.64
N ALA A 429 -29.17 -10.75 -21.87
CA ALA A 429 -28.82 -9.42 -22.36
C ALA A 429 -28.09 -8.59 -21.28
N ARG A 430 -27.07 -7.83 -21.69
CA ARG A 430 -26.32 -6.89 -20.83
C ARG A 430 -26.53 -5.47 -21.32
N GLN A 431 -26.79 -4.56 -20.37
CA GLN A 431 -26.86 -3.13 -20.64
C GLN A 431 -25.47 -2.52 -20.51
N LEU A 432 -24.93 -1.98 -21.61
CA LEU A 432 -23.65 -1.28 -21.62
C LEU A 432 -23.86 0.23 -21.77
N VAL A 433 -23.02 1.01 -21.10
CA VAL A 433 -23.01 2.47 -21.18
C VAL A 433 -22.06 2.91 -22.30
N ALA A 434 -22.57 3.66 -23.26
CA ALA A 434 -21.75 4.32 -24.28
C ALA A 434 -20.86 5.37 -23.62
N CYS A 435 -19.55 5.33 -23.87
CA CYS A 435 -18.58 6.33 -23.42
C CYS A 435 -18.53 7.57 -24.35
N GLY A 436 -19.66 7.88 -24.98
CA GLY A 436 -19.82 8.95 -25.97
C GLY A 436 -19.30 8.61 -27.37
N ARG A 437 -19.39 9.59 -28.27
CA ARG A 437 -18.99 9.45 -29.68
C ARG A 437 -17.52 9.79 -29.91
N VAL A 438 -17.00 9.29 -31.01
CA VAL A 438 -15.79 9.85 -31.66
C VAL A 438 -16.07 11.30 -32.02
N LEU A 439 -15.11 12.18 -31.76
CA LEU A 439 -15.23 13.62 -31.97
C LEU A 439 -14.74 14.01 -33.36
N ASP A 440 -15.25 15.11 -33.90
CA ASP A 440 -14.74 15.66 -35.17
C ASP A 440 -13.24 15.98 -35.03
N ASP A 441 -12.46 15.74 -36.09
CA ASP A 441 -10.99 15.77 -36.11
C ASP A 441 -10.26 14.68 -35.29
N GLU A 442 -10.94 13.66 -34.74
CA GLU A 442 -10.32 12.43 -34.20
C GLU A 442 -10.62 11.17 -35.04
N SER A 443 -9.63 10.29 -35.18
CA SER A 443 -9.77 8.94 -35.75
C SER A 443 -9.66 7.89 -34.65
N VAL A 444 -10.77 7.20 -34.35
CA VAL A 444 -10.80 6.04 -33.44
C VAL A 444 -11.16 4.78 -34.21
N LEU A 445 -10.27 3.79 -34.19
CA LEU A 445 -10.46 2.49 -34.79
C LEU A 445 -10.62 1.39 -33.73
N VAL A 446 -11.28 0.31 -34.14
CA VAL A 446 -11.36 -0.96 -33.41
C VAL A 446 -10.52 -1.95 -34.19
N VAL A 447 -9.44 -2.46 -33.62
CA VAL A 447 -8.40 -3.22 -34.35
C VAL A 447 -8.14 -4.54 -33.65
N ASP A 448 -8.04 -5.64 -34.39
CA ASP A 448 -7.59 -6.91 -33.84
C ASP A 448 -6.10 -6.81 -33.41
N PRO A 449 -5.76 -7.04 -32.13
CA PRO A 449 -4.45 -6.69 -31.59
C PRO A 449 -3.30 -7.61 -32.04
N GLU A 450 -3.61 -8.75 -32.66
CA GLU A 450 -2.64 -9.75 -33.13
C GLU A 450 -2.36 -9.61 -34.64
N THR A 451 -3.42 -9.46 -35.45
CA THR A 451 -3.34 -9.33 -36.91
C THR A 451 -3.20 -7.88 -37.39
N CYS A 452 -3.46 -6.91 -36.53
CA CYS A 452 -3.56 -5.47 -36.84
C CYS A 452 -4.63 -5.13 -37.90
N GLN A 453 -5.60 -6.02 -38.17
CA GLN A 453 -6.72 -5.74 -39.07
C GLN A 453 -7.78 -4.88 -38.37
N VAL A 454 -8.37 -3.93 -39.10
CA VAL A 454 -9.51 -3.14 -38.58
C VAL A 454 -10.74 -4.05 -38.54
N ASN A 455 -11.36 -4.15 -37.36
CA ASN A 455 -12.53 -4.97 -37.14
C ASN A 455 -13.79 -4.33 -37.76
N ALA A 456 -14.75 -5.17 -38.13
CA ALA A 456 -16.09 -4.72 -38.47
C ALA A 456 -16.82 -4.17 -37.22
N PRO A 457 -17.82 -3.26 -37.37
CA PRO A 457 -18.54 -2.68 -36.23
C PRO A 457 -19.27 -3.69 -35.34
N ASP A 458 -19.53 -4.90 -35.84
CA ASP A 458 -20.12 -6.01 -35.11
C ASP A 458 -19.10 -6.90 -34.37
N ALA A 459 -17.86 -6.43 -34.18
CA ALA A 459 -16.80 -7.15 -33.48
C ALA A 459 -16.01 -6.28 -32.48
N ILE A 460 -15.53 -6.90 -31.40
CA ILE A 460 -14.76 -6.25 -30.33
C ILE A 460 -13.25 -6.36 -30.60
N GLY A 461 -12.52 -5.26 -30.49
CA GLY A 461 -11.06 -5.19 -30.68
C GLY A 461 -10.38 -4.18 -29.75
N GLU A 462 -9.08 -3.98 -29.94
CA GLU A 462 -8.31 -2.93 -29.26
C GLU A 462 -8.67 -1.55 -29.82
N ILE A 463 -8.89 -0.59 -28.93
CA ILE A 463 -9.18 0.80 -29.29
C ILE A 463 -7.86 1.45 -29.71
N TRP A 464 -7.77 1.89 -30.96
CA TRP A 464 -6.62 2.57 -31.54
C TRP A 464 -7.01 4.03 -31.86
N VAL A 465 -6.17 5.00 -31.48
CA VAL A 465 -6.51 6.43 -31.54
C VAL A 465 -5.44 7.21 -32.32
N GLN A 466 -5.86 7.99 -33.31
CA GLN A 466 -5.03 8.96 -34.02
C GLN A 466 -5.69 10.34 -33.89
N SER A 467 -4.97 11.28 -33.27
CA SER A 467 -5.49 12.60 -32.91
C SER A 467 -4.35 13.55 -32.54
N ASP A 468 -4.52 14.85 -32.80
CA ASP A 468 -3.62 15.92 -32.35
C ASP A 468 -3.56 16.07 -30.80
N CYS A 469 -4.42 15.37 -30.04
CA CYS A 469 -4.34 15.30 -28.59
C CYS A 469 -3.41 14.19 -28.06
N VAL A 470 -2.96 13.26 -28.92
CA VAL A 470 -2.04 12.17 -28.56
C VAL A 470 -0.65 12.73 -28.21
N GLY A 471 -0.10 12.32 -27.06
CA GLY A 471 1.22 12.77 -26.61
C GLY A 471 2.37 12.29 -27.52
N GLN A 472 3.54 12.93 -27.44
CA GLN A 472 4.72 12.60 -28.25
C GLN A 472 5.39 11.26 -27.88
N GLY A 473 4.75 10.43 -27.05
CA GLY A 473 5.32 9.22 -26.46
C GLY A 473 5.73 9.37 -24.99
N TYR A 474 6.44 8.37 -24.49
CA TYR A 474 7.02 8.36 -23.15
C TYR A 474 8.43 8.98 -23.13
N TRP A 475 8.69 9.82 -22.14
CA TRP A 475 9.99 10.46 -21.90
C TRP A 475 11.10 9.41 -21.76
N ARG A 476 12.21 9.61 -22.50
CA ARG A 476 13.43 8.78 -22.51
C ARG A 476 13.23 7.26 -22.78
N ARG A 477 12.09 6.84 -23.33
CA ARG A 477 11.72 5.42 -23.53
C ARG A 477 11.42 5.06 -25.00
N THR A 478 12.31 5.42 -25.92
CA THR A 478 12.10 5.37 -27.38
C THR A 478 11.42 4.09 -27.91
N GLU A 479 11.91 2.90 -27.54
CA GLU A 479 11.34 1.62 -28.01
C GLU A 479 9.90 1.37 -27.52
N GLU A 480 9.57 1.83 -26.32
CA GLU A 480 8.24 1.70 -25.75
C GLU A 480 7.29 2.78 -26.29
N SER A 481 7.81 3.98 -26.59
CA SER A 481 7.08 5.00 -27.35
C SER A 481 6.73 4.51 -28.75
N GLU A 482 7.69 3.97 -29.50
CA GLU A 482 7.48 3.49 -30.87
C GLU A 482 6.38 2.43 -30.94
N ARG A 483 6.48 1.38 -30.11
CA ARG A 483 5.50 0.28 -30.07
C ARG A 483 4.10 0.73 -29.67
N THR A 484 3.97 1.79 -28.90
CA THR A 484 2.67 2.24 -28.34
C THR A 484 2.04 3.39 -29.11
N PHE A 485 2.83 4.34 -29.63
CA PHE A 485 2.33 5.56 -30.29
C PHE A 485 2.46 5.54 -31.82
N ASN A 486 3.31 4.68 -32.38
CA ASN A 486 3.58 4.59 -33.82
C ASN A 486 3.12 3.24 -34.42
N ALA A 487 1.93 2.77 -34.06
CA ALA A 487 1.36 1.55 -34.61
C ALA A 487 0.67 1.78 -35.97
N PHE A 488 0.70 0.77 -36.84
CA PHE A 488 0.07 0.80 -38.17
C PHE A 488 -0.85 -0.41 -38.35
N THR A 489 -1.94 -0.23 -39.08
CA THR A 489 -2.86 -1.32 -39.44
C THR A 489 -2.23 -2.28 -40.45
N ALA A 490 -2.85 -3.44 -40.67
CA ALA A 490 -2.38 -4.45 -41.62
C ALA A 490 -2.26 -3.92 -43.07
N ASP A 491 -3.08 -2.92 -43.44
CA ASP A 491 -3.05 -2.27 -44.76
C ASP A 491 -2.08 -1.07 -44.81
N GLY A 492 -1.38 -0.76 -43.71
CA GLY A 492 -0.36 0.28 -43.61
C GLY A 492 -0.85 1.67 -43.23
N ASP A 493 -2.08 1.81 -42.72
CA ASP A 493 -2.62 3.08 -42.24
C ASP A 493 -2.17 3.42 -40.81
N GLY A 494 -1.98 4.71 -40.52
CA GLY A 494 -1.46 5.22 -39.24
C GLY A 494 -0.46 6.38 -39.38
N PRO A 495 0.29 6.75 -38.31
CA PRO A 495 0.39 6.05 -37.02
C PRO A 495 -0.81 6.24 -36.08
N TYR A 496 -1.05 5.23 -35.25
CA TYR A 496 -2.05 5.18 -34.18
C TYR A 496 -1.42 4.90 -32.81
N LEU A 497 -2.01 5.49 -31.76
CA LEU A 497 -1.83 5.08 -30.37
C LEU A 497 -2.59 3.79 -30.08
N ARG A 498 -1.88 2.76 -29.63
CA ARG A 498 -2.45 1.54 -29.03
C ARG A 498 -2.77 1.79 -27.55
N THR A 499 -4.05 1.89 -27.22
CA THR A 499 -4.49 2.15 -25.84
C THR A 499 -4.27 0.96 -24.90
N GLY A 500 -4.24 -0.27 -25.42
CA GLY A 500 -4.31 -1.51 -24.64
C GLY A 500 -5.70 -1.78 -24.05
N ASP A 501 -6.70 -0.94 -24.35
CA ASP A 501 -8.08 -1.06 -23.90
C ASP A 501 -8.96 -1.59 -25.04
N LEU A 502 -10.07 -2.22 -24.69
CA LEU A 502 -10.94 -2.94 -25.62
C LEU A 502 -12.31 -2.28 -25.73
N GLY A 503 -12.90 -2.35 -26.93
CA GLY A 503 -14.23 -1.82 -27.17
C GLY A 503 -14.75 -2.11 -28.57
N PHE A 504 -15.88 -1.48 -28.88
CA PHE A 504 -16.52 -1.53 -30.18
C PHE A 504 -17.28 -0.22 -30.47
N LEU A 505 -17.55 0.06 -31.75
CA LEU A 505 -18.32 1.22 -32.20
C LEU A 505 -19.71 0.78 -32.66
N TYR A 506 -20.76 1.21 -31.97
CA TYR A 506 -22.15 0.90 -32.31
C TYR A 506 -23.00 2.19 -32.36
N GLU A 507 -23.73 2.40 -33.46
CA GLU A 507 -24.50 3.64 -33.73
C GLU A 507 -23.69 4.95 -33.54
N GLY A 508 -22.39 4.89 -33.85
CA GLY A 508 -21.43 5.99 -33.72
C GLY A 508 -20.93 6.26 -32.28
N GLN A 509 -21.40 5.48 -31.30
CA GLN A 509 -20.97 5.52 -29.91
C GLN A 509 -19.85 4.50 -29.64
N LEU A 510 -18.87 4.86 -28.82
CA LEU A 510 -17.84 3.94 -28.33
C LEU A 510 -18.33 3.23 -27.06
N TYR A 511 -18.29 1.90 -27.06
CA TYR A 511 -18.53 1.07 -25.88
C TYR A 511 -17.20 0.43 -25.46
N VAL A 512 -16.72 0.76 -24.26
CA VAL A 512 -15.48 0.21 -23.70
C VAL A 512 -15.81 -1.12 -23.01
N SER A 513 -15.37 -2.23 -23.60
CA SER A 513 -15.61 -3.58 -23.10
C SER A 513 -14.53 -4.07 -22.13
N GLY A 514 -13.39 -3.38 -21.99
CA GLY A 514 -12.45 -3.67 -20.92
C GLY A 514 -10.99 -3.32 -21.26
N ARG A 515 -10.05 -4.13 -20.77
CA ARG A 515 -8.61 -3.98 -21.01
C ARG A 515 -7.99 -5.29 -21.46
N LEU A 516 -7.15 -5.23 -22.50
CA LEU A 516 -6.54 -6.41 -23.14
C LEU A 516 -5.71 -7.27 -22.16
N LYS A 517 -5.20 -6.67 -21.08
CA LYS A 517 -4.42 -7.34 -20.03
C LYS A 517 -5.23 -7.79 -18.80
N ASP A 518 -6.52 -7.47 -18.75
CA ASP A 518 -7.42 -7.84 -17.64
C ASP A 518 -8.60 -8.73 -18.12
N MET A 519 -8.64 -9.10 -19.40
CA MET A 519 -9.63 -10.05 -19.98
C MET A 519 -9.49 -11.45 -19.35
N ILE A 520 -10.61 -12.16 -19.23
CA ILE A 520 -10.71 -13.51 -18.65
C ILE A 520 -11.09 -14.49 -19.77
N ILE A 521 -10.26 -15.49 -20.13
CA ILE A 521 -10.48 -16.35 -21.31
C ILE A 521 -10.73 -17.81 -20.89
N VAL A 522 -11.81 -18.02 -20.12
CA VAL A 522 -12.16 -19.34 -19.61
C VAL A 522 -12.86 -20.18 -20.70
N ARG A 523 -12.25 -21.33 -21.03
CA ARG A 523 -12.72 -22.31 -22.05
C ARG A 523 -12.79 -21.75 -23.49
N GLY A 524 -11.99 -20.73 -23.81
CA GLY A 524 -11.96 -20.11 -25.14
C GLY A 524 -13.09 -19.10 -25.41
N VAL A 525 -13.85 -18.75 -24.37
CA VAL A 525 -14.85 -17.68 -24.40
C VAL A 525 -14.32 -16.52 -23.57
N ASN A 526 -14.38 -15.30 -24.12
CA ASN A 526 -13.74 -14.10 -23.56
C ASN A 526 -14.72 -13.41 -22.62
N ARG A 527 -14.39 -13.21 -21.35
CA ARG A 527 -15.25 -12.54 -20.37
C ARG A 527 -14.59 -11.27 -19.87
N TYR A 528 -15.43 -10.26 -19.67
CA TYR A 528 -14.98 -8.96 -19.20
C TYR A 528 -15.23 -8.81 -17.70
N PRO A 529 -14.21 -8.46 -16.89
CA PRO A 529 -14.34 -8.38 -15.44
C PRO A 529 -15.53 -7.57 -14.94
N GLN A 530 -15.78 -6.40 -15.52
CA GLN A 530 -16.82 -5.50 -15.02
C GLN A 530 -18.25 -6.02 -15.23
N ASP A 531 -18.47 -6.89 -16.21
CA ASP A 531 -19.77 -7.53 -16.45
C ASP A 531 -20.07 -8.50 -15.29
N ILE A 532 -19.08 -9.33 -14.93
CA ILE A 532 -19.15 -10.28 -13.82
C ILE A 532 -19.28 -9.51 -12.49
N GLU A 533 -18.49 -8.46 -12.29
CA GLU A 533 -18.60 -7.58 -11.11
C GLU A 533 -20.01 -6.96 -10.99
N ALA A 534 -20.61 -6.52 -12.10
CA ALA A 534 -21.97 -5.98 -12.10
C ALA A 534 -23.06 -7.04 -11.85
N THR A 535 -22.80 -8.30 -12.18
CA THR A 535 -23.67 -9.44 -11.80
C THR A 535 -23.54 -9.77 -10.33
N VAL A 536 -22.32 -9.77 -9.77
CA VAL A 536 -22.07 -9.95 -8.32
C VAL A 536 -22.78 -8.87 -7.50
N GLU A 537 -22.67 -7.61 -7.91
CA GLU A 537 -23.30 -6.47 -7.23
C GLU A 537 -24.84 -6.45 -7.35
N ARG A 538 -25.43 -7.13 -8.36
CA ARG A 538 -26.89 -7.35 -8.46
C ARG A 538 -27.36 -8.59 -7.71
N ALA A 539 -26.50 -9.59 -7.51
CA ALA A 539 -26.86 -10.88 -6.91
C ALA A 539 -27.10 -10.82 -5.39
N SER A 540 -26.59 -9.78 -4.72
CA SER A 540 -26.57 -9.68 -3.26
C SER A 540 -26.49 -8.22 -2.81
N ASP A 541 -27.51 -7.76 -2.04
CA ASP A 541 -27.58 -6.38 -1.52
C ASP A 541 -26.63 -6.11 -0.34
N VAL A 542 -25.87 -7.13 0.08
CA VAL A 542 -24.83 -7.00 1.10
C VAL A 542 -23.43 -6.81 0.51
N ILE A 543 -23.30 -6.85 -0.82
CA ILE A 543 -22.08 -6.49 -1.53
C ILE A 543 -22.07 -4.99 -1.81
N GLN A 544 -20.93 -4.36 -1.50
CA GLN A 544 -20.69 -2.94 -1.70
C GLN A 544 -20.49 -2.68 -3.21
N ALA A 545 -21.43 -1.96 -3.81
CA ALA A 545 -21.36 -1.54 -5.20
C ALA A 545 -20.08 -0.74 -5.50
N GLY A 546 -19.58 -0.83 -6.74
CA GLY A 546 -18.31 -0.23 -7.14
C GLY A 546 -17.08 -0.78 -6.40
N SER A 547 -17.18 -1.98 -5.80
CA SER A 547 -16.15 -2.57 -4.92
C SER A 547 -16.01 -4.08 -5.07
N VAL A 548 -16.36 -4.62 -6.23
CA VAL A 548 -16.01 -5.97 -6.67
C VAL A 548 -14.87 -5.94 -7.69
N ALA A 549 -14.00 -6.93 -7.62
CA ALA A 549 -12.92 -7.22 -8.56
C ALA A 549 -13.08 -8.64 -9.09
N ALA A 550 -13.38 -8.82 -10.38
CA ALA A 550 -13.27 -10.11 -11.06
C ALA A 550 -11.93 -10.19 -11.82
N PHE A 551 -11.34 -11.37 -11.90
CA PHE A 551 -10.11 -11.61 -12.67
C PHE A 551 -9.91 -13.10 -12.98
N ALA A 552 -9.14 -13.37 -14.04
CA ALA A 552 -8.62 -14.70 -14.30
C ALA A 552 -7.51 -15.02 -13.31
N MET A 553 -7.52 -16.24 -12.77
CA MET A 553 -6.36 -16.81 -12.10
C MET A 553 -6.06 -18.18 -12.70
N ASN A 554 -4.80 -18.40 -13.09
CA ASN A 554 -4.35 -19.74 -13.46
C ASN A 554 -4.15 -20.59 -12.21
N HIS A 555 -4.79 -21.76 -12.20
CA HIS A 555 -4.64 -22.85 -11.24
C HIS A 555 -4.90 -24.17 -12.00
N ASP A 556 -4.03 -25.18 -11.80
CA ASP A 556 -4.00 -26.45 -12.55
C ASP A 556 -4.06 -26.30 -14.09
N ASP A 557 -3.16 -25.47 -14.64
CA ASP A 557 -3.05 -25.14 -16.08
C ASP A 557 -4.37 -24.69 -16.74
N ARG A 558 -5.33 -24.22 -15.93
CA ARG A 558 -6.64 -23.73 -16.34
C ARG A 558 -6.80 -22.28 -15.91
N GLU A 559 -7.26 -21.42 -16.81
CA GLU A 559 -7.86 -20.15 -16.39
C GLU A 559 -9.14 -20.43 -15.61
N GLN A 560 -9.22 -19.86 -14.41
CA GLN A 560 -10.32 -19.98 -13.48
C GLN A 560 -10.84 -18.58 -13.12
N LEU A 561 -12.16 -18.45 -12.96
CA LEU A 561 -12.80 -17.17 -12.64
C LEU A 561 -12.77 -16.90 -11.13
N VAL A 562 -12.01 -15.89 -10.72
CA VAL A 562 -11.94 -15.41 -9.33
C VAL A 562 -12.69 -14.09 -9.18
N ILE A 563 -13.44 -13.96 -8.10
CA ILE A 563 -14.20 -12.77 -7.71
C ILE A 563 -13.80 -12.40 -6.27
N VAL A 564 -13.48 -11.13 -6.03
CA VAL A 564 -13.25 -10.56 -4.69
C VAL A 564 -14.21 -9.38 -4.50
N ALA A 565 -15.09 -9.45 -3.50
CA ALA A 565 -16.18 -8.50 -3.30
C ALA A 565 -16.14 -7.90 -1.89
N GLU A 566 -16.19 -6.58 -1.76
CA GLU A 566 -16.37 -5.96 -0.43
C GLU A 566 -17.80 -6.13 0.08
N ALA A 567 -17.95 -6.42 1.37
CA ALA A 567 -19.24 -6.31 2.05
C ALA A 567 -19.58 -4.87 2.44
N VAL A 568 -20.87 -4.54 2.50
CA VAL A 568 -21.37 -3.35 3.21
C VAL A 568 -21.25 -3.54 4.73
N ARG A 569 -21.21 -2.45 5.51
CA ARG A 569 -21.15 -2.52 6.99
C ARG A 569 -22.52 -2.88 7.60
N ARG A 570 -22.91 -4.16 7.52
CA ARG A 570 -24.06 -4.77 8.25
C ARG A 570 -23.58 -5.94 9.12
N ARG A 571 -24.40 -6.35 10.10
CA ARG A 571 -24.19 -7.55 10.94
C ARG A 571 -25.21 -8.63 10.55
N ASP A 572 -24.87 -9.88 10.87
CA ASP A 572 -25.72 -11.09 10.74
C ASP A 572 -26.33 -11.30 9.34
N HIS A 573 -25.45 -11.63 8.39
CA HIS A 573 -25.83 -12.19 7.09
C HIS A 573 -25.27 -13.61 6.93
N ASP A 574 -26.06 -14.49 6.32
CA ASP A 574 -25.67 -15.85 5.94
C ASP A 574 -24.74 -15.79 4.72
N TRP A 575 -23.44 -15.62 4.97
CA TRP A 575 -22.45 -15.48 3.90
C TRP A 575 -22.33 -16.72 3.03
N ASP A 576 -22.64 -17.91 3.54
CA ASP A 576 -22.71 -19.15 2.75
C ASP A 576 -23.85 -19.05 1.71
N MET A 577 -25.03 -18.55 2.12
CA MET A 577 -26.14 -18.28 1.21
C MET A 577 -25.84 -17.13 0.23
N GLU A 578 -25.23 -16.04 0.65
CA GLU A 578 -24.87 -14.92 -0.24
C GLU A 578 -23.81 -15.35 -1.27
N LEU A 579 -22.81 -16.14 -0.86
CA LEU A 579 -21.84 -16.76 -1.76
C LEU A 579 -22.53 -17.73 -2.74
N GLN A 580 -23.50 -18.52 -2.30
CA GLN A 580 -24.32 -19.34 -3.20
C GLN A 580 -25.16 -18.50 -4.18
N ARG A 581 -25.74 -17.37 -3.75
CA ARG A 581 -26.45 -16.44 -4.65
C ARG A 581 -25.51 -15.85 -5.70
N ILE A 582 -24.34 -15.37 -5.29
CA ILE A 582 -23.33 -14.81 -6.20
C ILE A 582 -22.84 -15.87 -7.18
N ARG A 583 -22.44 -17.07 -6.71
CA ARG A 583 -22.09 -18.22 -7.55
C ARG A 583 -23.19 -18.50 -8.57
N ARG A 584 -24.43 -18.60 -8.11
CA ARG A 584 -25.58 -18.95 -8.93
C ARG A 584 -25.88 -17.89 -9.98
N ALA A 585 -25.99 -16.62 -9.60
CA ALA A 585 -26.26 -15.52 -10.52
C ALA A 585 -25.16 -15.41 -11.60
N VAL A 586 -23.89 -15.52 -11.21
CA VAL A 586 -22.78 -15.51 -12.18
C VAL A 586 -22.83 -16.74 -13.10
N THR A 587 -23.17 -17.92 -12.57
CA THR A 587 -23.38 -19.13 -13.39
C THR A 587 -24.56 -19.01 -14.35
N GLU A 588 -25.69 -18.42 -13.91
CA GLU A 588 -26.93 -18.32 -14.67
C GLU A 588 -26.89 -17.21 -15.73
N GLU A 589 -26.22 -16.07 -15.48
CA GLU A 589 -26.14 -14.96 -16.44
C GLU A 589 -24.92 -15.05 -17.38
N HIS A 590 -23.84 -15.71 -16.97
CA HIS A 590 -22.65 -15.88 -17.82
C HIS A 590 -22.47 -17.33 -18.35
N GLU A 591 -23.23 -18.34 -17.93
CA GLU A 591 -22.94 -19.77 -18.21
C GLU A 591 -21.55 -20.25 -17.72
N LEU A 592 -20.83 -19.38 -17.03
CA LEU A 592 -19.50 -19.60 -16.47
C LEU A 592 -19.66 -19.56 -14.95
N PRO A 593 -19.66 -20.72 -14.26
CA PRO A 593 -19.59 -20.69 -12.82
C PRO A 593 -18.29 -20.02 -12.41
N PRO A 594 -18.31 -19.09 -11.44
CA PRO A 594 -17.07 -18.64 -10.84
C PRO A 594 -16.42 -19.85 -10.19
N ASP A 595 -15.11 -19.89 -10.24
CA ASP A 595 -14.33 -20.90 -9.55
C ASP A 595 -13.95 -20.39 -8.15
N ALA A 596 -13.94 -19.08 -7.89
CA ALA A 596 -13.86 -18.50 -6.53
C ALA A 596 -14.68 -17.22 -6.35
N VAL A 597 -15.19 -17.04 -5.14
CA VAL A 597 -15.86 -15.83 -4.65
C VAL A 597 -15.42 -15.56 -3.21
N TYR A 598 -14.58 -14.55 -3.03
CA TYR A 598 -14.08 -14.08 -1.74
C TYR A 598 -14.87 -12.84 -1.29
N ILE A 599 -15.52 -12.86 -0.13
CA ILE A 599 -16.13 -11.66 0.48
C ILE A 599 -15.16 -11.09 1.52
N VAL A 600 -14.82 -9.81 1.39
CA VAL A 600 -13.85 -9.11 2.25
C VAL A 600 -14.49 -7.94 2.98
N ARG A 601 -13.87 -7.51 4.08
CA ARG A 601 -14.29 -6.34 4.86
C ARG A 601 -14.29 -5.08 4.00
N ASN A 602 -15.28 -4.23 4.21
CA ASN A 602 -15.41 -2.91 3.59
C ASN A 602 -14.07 -2.13 3.62
N SER A 603 -13.72 -1.46 2.51
CA SER A 603 -12.43 -0.79 2.29
C SER A 603 -11.19 -1.71 2.35
N SER A 604 -11.26 -2.87 1.68
CA SER A 604 -10.16 -3.86 1.58
C SER A 604 -9.82 -4.32 0.16
N VAL A 605 -10.68 -4.08 -0.84
CA VAL A 605 -10.34 -4.28 -2.26
C VAL A 605 -9.41 -3.11 -2.67
N PRO A 606 -8.16 -3.36 -3.10
CA PRO A 606 -7.23 -2.28 -3.41
C PRO A 606 -7.70 -1.38 -4.55
N LYS A 607 -7.69 -0.07 -4.33
CA LYS A 607 -8.10 0.98 -5.28
C LYS A 607 -6.96 1.97 -5.55
N THR A 608 -6.93 2.61 -6.72
CA THR A 608 -5.94 3.67 -7.04
C THR A 608 -6.21 4.96 -6.24
N SER A 609 -5.30 5.93 -6.34
CA SER A 609 -5.54 7.32 -5.88
C SER A 609 -6.71 8.03 -6.58
N SER A 610 -7.28 7.40 -7.62
CA SER A 610 -8.46 7.83 -8.36
C SER A 610 -9.60 6.79 -8.29
N GLY A 611 -9.56 5.87 -7.30
CA GLY A 611 -10.65 4.92 -7.02
C GLY A 611 -10.65 3.61 -7.80
N LYS A 612 -9.92 3.53 -8.92
CA LYS A 612 -10.00 2.38 -9.84
C LYS A 612 -9.64 1.06 -9.15
N ILE A 613 -10.47 0.04 -9.31
CA ILE A 613 -10.23 -1.33 -8.81
C ILE A 613 -8.90 -1.86 -9.36
N GLN A 614 -7.95 -2.18 -8.47
CA GLN A 614 -6.66 -2.76 -8.85
C GLN A 614 -6.78 -4.29 -8.89
N ARG A 615 -7.40 -4.84 -9.94
CA ARG A 615 -7.62 -6.29 -10.12
C ARG A 615 -6.34 -7.11 -9.92
N HIS A 616 -5.22 -6.66 -10.50
CA HIS A 616 -3.90 -7.25 -10.28
C HIS A 616 -3.45 -7.27 -8.80
N ALA A 617 -3.76 -6.24 -8.00
CA ALA A 617 -3.46 -6.22 -6.58
C ALA A 617 -4.44 -7.10 -5.76
N CYS A 618 -5.69 -7.24 -6.21
CA CYS A 618 -6.64 -8.21 -5.65
C CYS A 618 -6.17 -9.64 -5.89
N LEU A 619 -5.68 -9.93 -7.10
CA LEU A 619 -5.07 -11.21 -7.49
C LEU A 619 -3.82 -11.51 -6.67
N HIS A 620 -2.96 -10.53 -6.44
CA HIS A 620 -1.84 -10.68 -5.50
C HIS A 620 -2.29 -10.91 -4.06
N ALA A 621 -3.35 -10.23 -3.58
CA ALA A 621 -3.85 -10.42 -2.23
C ALA A 621 -4.56 -11.78 -2.03
N VAL A 622 -5.19 -12.34 -3.07
CA VAL A 622 -5.67 -13.74 -3.08
C VAL A 622 -4.49 -14.71 -3.01
N ARG A 623 -3.49 -14.56 -3.90
CA ARG A 623 -2.34 -15.48 -3.98
C ARG A 623 -1.44 -15.44 -2.75
N ASP A 624 -1.14 -14.26 -2.24
CA ASP A 624 -0.29 -14.07 -1.07
C ASP A 624 -1.06 -14.26 0.27
N GLY A 625 -2.33 -14.72 0.25
CA GLY A 625 -3.13 -14.95 1.48
C GLY A 625 -3.41 -13.69 2.32
N ASN A 626 -3.48 -12.52 1.68
CA ASN A 626 -3.47 -11.20 2.33
C ASN A 626 -4.81 -10.43 2.22
N LEU A 627 -5.92 -11.12 1.93
CA LEU A 627 -7.26 -10.52 1.94
C LEU A 627 -7.81 -10.35 3.37
N LYS A 628 -8.53 -9.25 3.63
CA LYS A 628 -9.27 -9.06 4.89
C LYS A 628 -10.62 -9.79 4.85
N LEU A 629 -10.61 -11.11 4.89
CA LEU A 629 -11.79 -11.93 4.61
C LEU A 629 -12.92 -11.80 5.65
N ILE A 630 -14.12 -12.10 5.17
CA ILE A 630 -15.37 -12.30 5.93
C ILE A 630 -15.87 -13.73 5.71
N ALA A 631 -15.88 -14.19 4.45
CA ALA A 631 -16.18 -15.55 4.02
C ALA A 631 -15.57 -15.77 2.63
N LYS A 632 -15.34 -17.01 2.20
CA LYS A 632 -14.77 -17.29 0.88
C LYS A 632 -15.14 -18.67 0.33
N TRP A 633 -16.02 -18.66 -0.66
CA TRP A 633 -16.29 -19.88 -1.39
C TRP A 633 -15.29 -20.04 -2.52
N VAL A 634 -14.73 -21.23 -2.67
CA VAL A 634 -13.81 -21.58 -3.74
C VAL A 634 -14.10 -23.01 -4.17
N ARG A 635 -14.16 -23.21 -5.49
CA ARG A 635 -14.54 -24.46 -6.15
C ARG A 635 -13.57 -25.58 -5.91
N TRP A 636 -12.29 -25.30 -6.13
CA TRP A 636 -11.28 -26.33 -6.08
C TRP A 636 -11.24 -26.93 -4.64
N GLU A 637 -11.59 -26.11 -3.64
CA GLU A 637 -11.75 -26.46 -2.23
C GLU A 637 -12.95 -27.40 -1.91
N GLU A 638 -13.90 -27.61 -2.84
CA GLU A 638 -15.05 -28.51 -2.63
C GLU A 638 -14.71 -30.01 -2.82
N ASP A 639 -13.71 -30.37 -3.64
CA ASP A 639 -13.31 -31.78 -3.84
C ASP A 639 -12.52 -32.36 -2.63
N GLY A 640 -12.15 -31.50 -1.66
CA GLY A 640 -11.40 -31.83 -0.44
C GLY A 640 -12.23 -31.89 0.85
N THR A 641 -13.54 -32.18 0.80
CA THR A 641 -14.44 -32.05 1.95
C THR A 641 -14.18 -33.01 3.13
N SER A 642 -13.45 -32.55 4.14
CA SER A 642 -13.91 -32.67 5.54
C SER A 642 -13.31 -31.61 6.48
N VAL A 643 -14.16 -30.91 7.23
CA VAL A 643 -13.81 -30.16 8.47
C VAL A 643 -12.69 -29.09 8.35
N THR A 644 -12.88 -28.15 7.43
CA THR A 644 -12.92 -26.68 7.66
C THR A 644 -12.08 -26.10 8.83
N ALA A 645 -11.45 -24.93 8.68
CA ALA A 645 -12.08 -23.61 8.50
C ALA A 645 -10.98 -22.53 8.29
N ASP A 646 -11.22 -21.26 7.94
CA ASP A 646 -12.31 -20.28 8.17
C ASP A 646 -12.34 -19.68 9.60
N GLY A 647 -12.12 -18.37 9.69
CA GLY A 647 -11.79 -17.66 10.95
C GLY A 647 -10.76 -16.55 10.76
N ASP A 648 -10.88 -15.82 9.64
CA ASP A 648 -9.81 -14.99 9.10
C ASP A 648 -9.73 -13.57 9.72
N ALA A 649 -8.65 -12.90 9.36
CA ALA A 649 -8.50 -11.46 9.22
C ALA A 649 -8.32 -10.58 10.49
N VAL A 650 -7.06 -10.20 10.72
CA VAL A 650 -6.47 -8.94 10.14
C VAL A 650 -7.22 -7.63 10.47
N PRO A 651 -6.53 -6.54 10.89
CA PRO A 651 -6.14 -6.34 12.29
C PRO A 651 -6.34 -4.84 12.64
N MET A 652 -5.28 -4.15 13.08
CA MET A 652 -5.11 -2.69 13.14
C MET A 652 -5.89 -2.00 14.28
N MET A 653 -5.38 -0.95 14.93
CA MET A 653 -4.09 -0.24 14.73
C MET A 653 -3.51 0.17 16.12
N ARG A 654 -2.17 0.19 16.33
CA ARG A 654 -1.27 1.38 16.45
C ARG A 654 -1.06 1.81 17.96
N ALA A 655 -0.47 2.97 18.32
CA ALA A 655 0.18 3.28 19.62
C ALA A 655 0.04 4.71 20.34
N ALA A 656 0.67 4.87 21.50
CA ALA A 656 1.41 6.08 21.95
C ALA A 656 0.76 7.14 22.90
N ALA A 657 1.70 7.94 23.46
CA ALA A 657 1.60 9.22 24.16
C ALA A 657 1.08 9.22 25.62
N ALA A 658 1.72 9.93 26.57
CA ALA A 658 3.04 10.60 26.55
C ALA A 658 3.54 10.92 27.99
N THR A 659 4.42 11.94 28.10
CA THR A 659 5.05 12.56 29.28
C THR A 659 6.20 11.79 29.93
N GLY A 660 7.32 12.44 30.28
CA GLY A 660 7.75 13.84 30.00
C GLY A 660 9.18 14.10 30.52
N SER A 661 10.03 14.94 29.92
CA SER A 661 10.05 16.42 30.10
C SER A 661 11.43 16.95 29.66
N ASP A 662 11.75 18.25 29.48
CA ASP A 662 10.99 19.46 29.10
C ASP A 662 12.00 20.64 28.96
N PRO A 663 12.10 21.30 27.78
CA PRO A 663 12.77 22.58 27.66
C PRO A 663 11.86 23.72 27.11
N ASP A 664 10.54 23.67 27.32
CA ASP A 664 9.60 24.73 26.90
C ASP A 664 8.53 25.03 27.99
N GLN A 665 9.00 25.21 29.22
CA GLN A 665 8.23 25.29 30.46
C GLN A 665 7.40 26.59 30.67
N ALA A 666 6.71 27.05 29.62
CA ALA A 666 6.03 28.36 29.60
C ALA A 666 4.55 28.33 29.19
N ALA A 667 4.07 27.31 28.46
CA ALA A 667 2.77 27.38 27.78
C ALA A 667 1.60 26.60 28.42
N ASN A 668 1.88 25.49 29.11
CA ASN A 668 0.87 24.43 29.32
C ASN A 668 0.18 24.49 30.70
N ARG A 669 -0.61 25.55 31.00
CA ARG A 669 -1.21 25.71 32.34
C ARG A 669 -2.65 26.24 32.48
N ASP A 670 -3.34 26.60 31.40
CA ASP A 670 -4.70 27.16 31.43
C ASP A 670 -5.68 26.50 30.42
N LEU A 671 -5.58 25.17 30.21
CA LEU A 671 -6.58 24.42 29.42
C LEU A 671 -7.89 24.25 30.22
N ASN A 672 -9.05 24.48 29.57
CA ASN A 672 -10.36 24.44 30.23
C ASN A 672 -10.90 22.99 30.40
N PRO A 673 -11.23 22.55 31.64
CA PRO A 673 -11.70 21.18 31.90
C PRO A 673 -12.96 20.77 31.14
N ALA A 674 -13.92 21.68 30.92
CA ALA A 674 -15.15 21.35 30.20
C ALA A 674 -14.89 21.05 28.72
N ILE A 675 -13.92 21.74 28.12
CA ILE A 675 -13.48 21.48 26.74
C ILE A 675 -12.88 20.07 26.66
N VAL A 676 -12.01 19.73 27.62
CA VAL A 676 -11.38 18.40 27.74
C VAL A 676 -12.43 17.28 27.90
N ASP A 677 -13.41 17.44 28.79
CA ASP A 677 -14.45 16.42 29.02
C ASP A 677 -15.32 16.18 27.78
N ALA A 678 -15.64 17.23 27.01
CA ALA A 678 -16.37 17.09 25.75
C ALA A 678 -15.50 16.47 24.62
N VAL A 679 -14.19 16.73 24.59
CA VAL A 679 -13.24 16.02 23.70
C VAL A 679 -13.24 14.53 24.04
N LEU A 680 -13.07 14.17 25.31
CA LEU A 680 -13.10 12.80 25.81
C LEU A 680 -14.43 12.09 25.49
N HIS A 681 -15.56 12.78 25.61
CA HIS A 681 -16.88 12.27 25.24
C HIS A 681 -16.97 11.93 23.75
N HIS A 682 -16.55 12.82 22.85
CA HIS A 682 -16.64 12.56 21.41
C HIS A 682 -15.69 11.46 20.94
N ILE A 683 -14.49 11.36 21.52
CA ILE A 683 -13.56 10.26 21.24
C ILE A 683 -14.18 8.92 21.67
N ARG A 684 -14.76 8.84 22.88
CA ARG A 684 -15.46 7.63 23.35
C ARG A 684 -16.61 7.22 22.42
N ARG A 685 -17.39 8.18 21.92
CA ARG A 685 -18.53 7.92 21.01
C ARG A 685 -18.10 7.31 19.66
N VAL A 686 -16.92 7.64 19.14
CA VAL A 686 -16.41 7.13 17.85
C VAL A 686 -15.55 5.87 18.03
N ALA A 687 -14.68 5.85 19.04
CA ALA A 687 -13.78 4.72 19.28
C ALA A 687 -14.50 3.49 19.88
N GLY A 688 -15.60 3.69 20.62
CA GLY A 688 -16.33 2.62 21.31
C GLY A 688 -15.49 1.98 22.42
N ASP A 689 -15.54 0.65 22.54
CA ASP A 689 -14.86 -0.15 23.58
C ASP A 689 -13.34 0.12 23.67
N ARG A 690 -12.74 0.58 22.56
CA ARG A 690 -11.32 0.97 22.44
C ARG A 690 -10.95 2.14 23.36
N ALA A 691 -11.90 3.01 23.72
CA ALA A 691 -11.69 4.22 24.52
C ALA A 691 -12.13 4.10 25.99
N THR A 692 -12.02 2.89 26.54
CA THR A 692 -12.37 2.55 27.93
C THR A 692 -11.50 3.30 28.96
N SER A 693 -10.25 3.63 28.63
CA SER A 693 -9.39 4.57 29.35
C SER A 693 -8.93 5.67 28.40
N LEU A 694 -9.17 6.94 28.74
CA LEU A 694 -8.68 8.11 28.01
C LEU A 694 -8.18 9.17 29.00
N HIS A 695 -6.99 9.70 28.73
CA HIS A 695 -6.37 10.80 29.46
C HIS A 695 -5.93 11.89 28.47
N LEU A 696 -5.50 13.05 29.00
CA LEU A 696 -5.04 14.18 28.19
C LEU A 696 -3.92 13.80 27.21
N ASP A 697 -3.01 12.92 27.62
CA ASP A 697 -1.88 12.55 26.76
C ASP A 697 -2.19 11.41 25.78
N THR A 698 -3.32 10.69 25.93
CA THR A 698 -3.65 9.51 25.10
C THR A 698 -3.70 9.87 23.61
N ASN A 699 -2.99 9.11 22.78
CA ASN A 699 -2.99 9.32 21.34
C ASN A 699 -4.21 8.69 20.66
N ILE A 700 -5.05 9.52 20.04
CA ILE A 700 -6.28 9.08 19.37
C ILE A 700 -5.99 8.40 18.02
N VAL A 701 -4.91 8.82 17.36
CA VAL A 701 -4.50 8.33 16.03
C VAL A 701 -3.98 6.93 16.14
N LEU A 702 -3.10 6.73 17.13
CA LEU A 702 -2.38 5.50 17.26
C LEU A 702 -2.95 4.57 18.37
N ASP A 703 -3.06 4.93 19.66
CA ASP A 703 -3.31 3.95 20.75
C ASP A 703 -4.77 3.44 20.79
N LEU A 704 -5.70 4.22 20.23
CA LEU A 704 -7.10 3.82 19.98
C LEU A 704 -7.30 3.17 18.59
N GLY A 705 -6.24 3.10 17.78
CA GLY A 705 -6.23 2.48 16.46
C GLY A 705 -7.02 3.18 15.38
N LEU A 706 -7.37 4.46 15.55
CA LEU A 706 -8.35 5.12 14.70
C LEU A 706 -7.84 5.40 13.28
N ASP A 707 -8.66 5.03 12.30
CA ASP A 707 -8.35 5.28 10.90
C ASP A 707 -8.58 6.76 10.48
N SER A 708 -8.24 7.10 9.22
CA SER A 708 -8.35 8.47 8.71
C SER A 708 -9.79 9.00 8.58
N LEU A 709 -10.80 8.15 8.63
CA LEU A 709 -12.22 8.52 8.67
C LEU A 709 -12.72 8.61 10.12
N GLU A 710 -12.29 7.72 11.01
CA GLU A 710 -12.63 7.78 12.44
C GLU A 710 -12.06 9.05 13.11
N ARG A 711 -10.81 9.44 12.79
CA ARG A 711 -10.21 10.72 13.25
C ARG A 711 -10.98 11.94 12.73
N LEU A 712 -11.41 11.88 11.47
CA LEU A 712 -12.21 12.93 10.86
C LEU A 712 -13.57 13.05 11.56
N GLU A 713 -14.24 11.94 11.84
CA GLU A 713 -15.54 11.95 12.53
C GLU A 713 -15.39 12.63 13.90
N ILE A 714 -14.32 12.34 14.65
CA ILE A 714 -14.01 13.05 15.91
C ILE A 714 -13.86 14.55 15.66
N ALA A 715 -13.04 14.98 14.69
CA ALA A 715 -12.85 16.41 14.40
C ALA A 715 -14.17 17.11 14.02
N GLN A 716 -14.98 16.53 13.12
CA GLN A 716 -16.29 17.07 12.74
C GLN A 716 -17.26 17.16 13.92
N ASN A 717 -17.23 16.20 14.84
CA ASN A 717 -18.02 16.29 16.07
C ASN A 717 -17.59 17.45 16.96
N LEU A 718 -16.30 17.73 17.05
CA LEU A 718 -15.76 18.84 17.83
C LEU A 718 -16.06 20.20 17.18
N GLU A 719 -15.88 20.33 15.86
CA GLU A 719 -16.30 21.51 15.09
C GLU A 719 -17.80 21.79 15.26
N ARG A 720 -18.64 20.74 15.24
CA ARG A 720 -20.09 20.87 15.48
C ARG A 720 -20.44 21.27 16.92
N THR A 721 -19.74 20.73 17.92
CA THR A 721 -20.01 21.01 19.34
C THR A 721 -19.51 22.39 19.77
N PHE A 722 -18.31 22.79 19.33
CA PHE A 722 -17.69 24.05 19.73
C PHE A 722 -17.99 25.20 18.77
N GLY A 723 -18.35 24.91 17.52
CA GLY A 723 -18.49 25.88 16.43
C GLY A 723 -17.14 26.24 15.81
N GLY A 724 -17.14 26.72 14.56
CA GLY A 724 -15.92 27.06 13.82
C GLY A 724 -15.26 25.86 13.13
N ARG A 725 -13.96 25.97 12.86
CA ARG A 725 -13.17 24.94 12.16
C ARG A 725 -11.71 24.86 12.61
N PHE A 726 -11.12 23.69 12.43
CA PHE A 726 -9.67 23.51 12.41
C PHE A 726 -9.09 23.78 11.00
N PRO A 727 -7.92 24.44 10.88
CA PRO A 727 -7.14 24.46 9.64
C PRO A 727 -6.79 23.02 9.17
N GLU A 728 -6.73 22.75 7.87
CA GLU A 728 -6.54 21.39 7.30
C GLU A 728 -5.27 20.69 7.85
N GLN A 729 -4.22 21.46 8.15
CA GLN A 729 -2.95 21.00 8.75
C GLN A 729 -3.11 20.46 10.17
N VAL A 730 -4.04 21.01 10.96
CA VAL A 730 -4.22 20.65 12.38
C VAL A 730 -4.70 19.21 12.53
N LEU A 731 -5.40 18.65 11.53
CA LEU A 731 -5.76 17.22 11.52
C LEU A 731 -4.54 16.29 11.49
N ASP A 732 -3.40 16.73 10.97
CA ASP A 732 -2.13 15.99 10.99
C ASP A 732 -1.27 16.32 12.23
N GLU A 733 -1.70 17.27 13.07
CA GLU A 733 -1.04 17.67 14.32
C GLU A 733 -1.79 17.22 15.59
N ILE A 734 -3.11 17.06 15.54
CA ILE A 734 -3.91 16.52 16.64
C ILE A 734 -3.73 15.01 16.73
N GLU A 735 -2.66 14.62 17.42
CA GLU A 735 -2.43 13.23 17.75
C GLU A 735 -2.98 12.84 19.14
N THR A 736 -2.91 13.73 20.15
CA THR A 736 -3.40 13.47 21.52
C THR A 736 -4.68 14.23 21.88
N VAL A 737 -5.34 13.80 22.97
CA VAL A 737 -6.49 14.52 23.56
C VAL A 737 -6.14 15.96 23.94
N ALA A 738 -4.95 16.21 24.50
CA ALA A 738 -4.47 17.53 24.91
C ALA A 738 -4.17 18.43 23.71
N GLN A 739 -3.55 17.88 22.65
CA GLN A 739 -3.37 18.59 21.39
C GLN A 739 -4.73 18.95 20.77
N THR A 740 -5.69 18.03 20.83
CA THR A 740 -7.08 18.27 20.38
C THR A 740 -7.78 19.37 21.18
N ALA A 741 -7.66 19.37 22.51
CA ALA A 741 -8.22 20.40 23.38
C ALA A 741 -7.55 21.77 23.19
N SER A 742 -6.22 21.82 23.09
CA SER A 742 -5.48 23.06 22.84
C SER A 742 -5.74 23.62 21.43
N ALA A 743 -5.97 22.75 20.43
CA ALA A 743 -6.41 23.16 19.10
C ALA A 743 -7.82 23.80 19.13
N ILE A 744 -8.74 23.31 19.99
CA ILE A 744 -10.06 23.94 20.16
C ILE A 744 -9.91 25.36 20.70
N GLU A 745 -9.11 25.56 21.74
CA GLU A 745 -8.90 26.89 22.33
C GLU A 745 -8.12 27.84 21.43
N ARG A 746 -7.24 27.31 20.56
CA ARG A 746 -6.43 28.10 19.62
C ARG A 746 -7.18 28.49 18.34
N TYR A 747 -8.06 27.64 17.83
CA TYR A 747 -8.66 27.79 16.49
C TYR A 747 -10.19 27.93 16.47
N LEU A 748 -10.91 27.52 17.52
CA LEU A 748 -12.38 27.61 17.57
C LEU A 748 -12.85 28.86 18.36
N PRO A 749 -14.08 29.36 18.14
CA PRO A 749 -14.48 30.69 18.62
C PRO A 749 -14.65 30.76 20.15
N PRO A 750 -14.30 31.90 20.78
CA PRO A 750 -14.51 32.12 22.21
C PRO A 750 -15.94 31.79 22.68
N GLY A 751 -16.05 31.14 23.84
CA GLY A 751 -17.31 30.68 24.42
C GLY A 751 -17.58 29.16 24.34
N GLY A 752 -16.59 28.36 23.95
CA GLY A 752 -16.70 26.89 23.88
C GLY A 752 -17.14 26.20 25.18
N GLU A 753 -16.77 26.76 26.35
CA GLU A 753 -17.10 26.23 27.68
C GLU A 753 -18.60 25.98 27.88
N GLY A 754 -19.45 26.93 27.46
CA GLY A 754 -20.90 26.83 27.60
C GLY A 754 -21.51 25.78 26.68
N ARG A 755 -20.88 25.52 25.53
CA ARG A 755 -21.33 24.51 24.56
C ARG A 755 -20.97 23.10 25.03
N ALA A 756 -19.72 22.90 25.48
CA ALA A 756 -19.28 21.64 26.09
C ALA A 756 -20.17 21.23 27.27
N LYS A 757 -20.51 22.18 28.15
CA LYS A 757 -21.40 21.89 29.29
C LYS A 757 -22.80 21.46 28.84
N THR A 758 -23.35 22.13 27.83
CA THR A 758 -24.67 21.80 27.24
C THR A 758 -24.68 20.40 26.60
N LEU A 759 -23.57 19.95 26.00
CA LEU A 759 -23.41 18.60 25.47
C LEU A 759 -23.45 17.55 26.60
N LEU A 760 -22.64 17.75 27.64
CA LEU A 760 -22.45 16.78 28.72
C LEU A 760 -23.73 16.61 29.56
N ASP A 761 -24.48 17.68 29.81
CA ASP A 761 -25.76 17.66 30.54
C ASP A 761 -26.88 16.89 29.78
N GLN A 762 -26.75 16.64 28.48
CA GLN A 762 -27.76 15.91 27.67
C GLN A 762 -27.49 14.40 27.56
N ALA A 763 -26.32 13.92 27.97
CA ALA A 763 -25.88 12.55 27.69
C ALA A 763 -26.27 11.52 28.78
N SER A 764 -27.01 11.90 29.83
CA SER A 764 -27.18 11.11 31.05
C SER A 764 -28.49 10.29 31.17
N ASP A 765 -29.46 10.45 30.26
CA ASP A 765 -30.82 9.86 30.40
C ASP A 765 -31.24 8.97 29.20
N GLN A 766 -30.79 7.71 29.18
CA GLN A 766 -31.60 6.54 28.78
C GLN A 766 -30.85 5.19 28.91
N PRO A 767 -31.50 4.12 29.44
CA PRO A 767 -31.05 2.75 29.29
C PRO A 767 -31.63 2.10 28.01
N VAL A 768 -30.97 1.04 27.51
CA VAL A 768 -31.44 0.22 26.37
C VAL A 768 -31.44 -1.25 26.79
N ASP A 769 -32.56 -1.93 26.60
CA ASP A 769 -32.72 -3.37 26.90
C ASP A 769 -31.95 -4.26 25.92
N ALA A 770 -31.63 -5.48 26.36
CA ALA A 770 -30.93 -6.50 25.58
C ALA A 770 -31.75 -7.80 25.52
N ASP A 771 -32.18 -8.21 24.32
CA ASP A 771 -32.76 -9.54 24.10
C ASP A 771 -32.76 -9.94 22.60
N SER A 772 -31.73 -10.70 22.18
CA SER A 772 -31.77 -11.58 20.98
C SER A 772 -30.52 -12.48 20.93
N GLU A 773 -30.68 -13.77 21.24
CA GLU A 773 -29.57 -14.75 21.25
C GLU A 773 -29.47 -15.62 19.97
N THR A 774 -28.27 -16.18 19.72
CA THR A 774 -27.97 -17.39 18.91
C THR A 774 -28.22 -17.36 17.38
N PRO A 775 -27.65 -18.31 16.58
CA PRO A 775 -26.43 -19.15 16.77
C PRO A 775 -25.44 -19.07 15.57
N ALA A 776 -24.25 -19.70 15.68
CA ALA A 776 -23.19 -19.63 14.65
C ALA A 776 -22.91 -20.95 13.88
N ALA A 777 -22.69 -20.86 12.56
CA ALA A 777 -22.01 -21.77 11.61
C ALA A 777 -22.25 -21.28 10.15
N PRO A 778 -21.66 -21.85 9.08
CA PRO A 778 -20.33 -22.46 8.86
C PRO A 778 -19.35 -21.42 8.23
N ARG A 779 -18.04 -21.61 7.97
CA ARG A 779 -17.12 -22.77 7.80
C ARG A 779 -16.96 -23.33 6.37
N GLN A 780 -16.24 -22.58 5.52
CA GLN A 780 -15.76 -22.99 4.19
C GLN A 780 -14.33 -23.60 4.20
N VAL A 781 -13.87 -24.14 3.07
CA VAL A 781 -12.70 -25.05 2.94
C VAL A 781 -11.44 -24.29 2.46
N VAL A 782 -10.32 -24.94 2.11
CA VAL A 782 -9.04 -24.36 1.63
C VAL A 782 -8.40 -25.29 0.58
N GLU A 783 -7.69 -24.74 -0.43
CA GLU A 783 -7.01 -25.54 -1.48
C GLU A 783 -5.47 -25.55 -1.39
N PRO A 784 -4.80 -26.64 -1.79
CA PRO A 784 -3.41 -26.85 -1.43
C PRO A 784 -2.45 -26.37 -2.52
N GLU A 785 -1.60 -25.39 -2.20
CA GLU A 785 -0.29 -25.35 -2.84
C GLU A 785 0.51 -26.58 -2.36
N PHE A 786 0.73 -27.56 -3.24
CA PHE A 786 1.46 -28.80 -2.91
C PHE A 786 2.85 -28.93 -3.54
N ASP A 787 3.17 -28.12 -4.56
CA ASP A 787 4.51 -28.05 -5.17
C ASP A 787 5.31 -26.87 -4.60
N ILE A 788 6.30 -27.19 -3.77
CA ILE A 788 7.21 -26.22 -3.12
C ILE A 788 7.93 -25.33 -4.16
N SER A 789 8.12 -25.79 -5.41
CA SER A 789 8.73 -24.97 -6.46
C SER A 789 7.81 -23.86 -6.99
N GLN A 790 6.49 -24.03 -6.78
CA GLN A 790 5.46 -23.08 -7.15
C GLN A 790 5.07 -22.14 -6.00
N PHE A 791 5.44 -22.43 -4.75
CA PHE A 791 5.21 -21.53 -3.62
C PHE A 791 5.71 -20.11 -3.91
N ALA A 792 4.91 -19.10 -3.56
CA ALA A 792 5.21 -17.71 -3.85
C ALA A 792 6.56 -17.27 -3.21
N GLU A 793 6.86 -17.79 -2.03
CA GLU A 793 8.09 -17.60 -1.26
C GLU A 793 9.31 -18.18 -1.97
N TYR A 794 9.22 -19.40 -2.49
CA TYR A 794 10.35 -20.04 -3.18
C TYR A 794 10.69 -19.30 -4.49
N ARG A 795 9.67 -18.88 -5.24
CA ARG A 795 9.86 -18.06 -6.45
C ARG A 795 10.45 -16.69 -6.11
N ARG A 796 9.99 -16.05 -5.02
CA ARG A 796 10.54 -14.78 -4.49
C ARG A 796 12.01 -14.94 -4.08
N LEU A 797 12.36 -16.00 -3.36
CA LEU A 797 13.73 -16.36 -2.98
C LEU A 797 14.65 -16.52 -4.20
N LYS A 798 14.20 -17.19 -5.26
CA LYS A 798 15.00 -17.34 -6.50
C LYS A 798 15.28 -16.00 -7.18
N ALA A 799 14.32 -15.09 -7.23
CA ALA A 799 14.53 -13.74 -7.75
C ALA A 799 15.57 -12.97 -6.93
N THR A 800 15.51 -13.02 -5.60
CA THR A 800 16.51 -12.40 -4.71
C THR A 800 17.91 -12.99 -4.91
N MET A 801 18.04 -14.31 -5.05
CA MET A 801 19.33 -14.96 -5.33
C MET A 801 19.94 -14.51 -6.66
N GLN A 802 19.12 -14.33 -7.70
CA GLN A 802 19.56 -13.82 -9.01
C GLN A 802 20.02 -12.36 -8.92
N GLN A 803 19.28 -11.51 -8.18
CA GLN A 803 19.67 -10.12 -7.95
C GLN A 803 21.00 -9.99 -7.20
N MET A 804 21.23 -10.81 -6.17
CA MET A 804 22.51 -10.83 -5.45
C MET A 804 23.68 -11.20 -6.38
N ALA A 805 23.53 -12.21 -7.24
CA ALA A 805 24.57 -12.62 -8.19
C ALA A 805 24.98 -11.49 -9.16
N MET A 806 24.04 -10.61 -9.55
CA MET A 806 24.32 -9.45 -10.42
C MET A 806 25.16 -8.35 -9.74
N THR A 807 25.34 -8.39 -8.42
CA THR A 807 26.18 -7.39 -7.70
C THR A 807 27.68 -7.65 -7.80
N GLY A 808 28.08 -8.84 -8.25
CA GLY A 808 29.48 -9.29 -8.25
C GLY A 808 30.04 -9.68 -6.87
N VAL A 809 29.27 -9.52 -5.79
CA VAL A 809 29.62 -10.00 -4.46
C VAL A 809 29.11 -11.44 -4.29
N PRO A 810 29.93 -12.41 -3.81
CA PRO A 810 29.46 -13.75 -3.50
C PRO A 810 28.35 -13.75 -2.44
N ASN A 811 27.46 -14.74 -2.49
CA ASN A 811 26.47 -14.96 -1.44
C ASN A 811 27.19 -15.22 -0.10
N PRO A 812 26.95 -14.42 0.97
CA PRO A 812 27.59 -14.63 2.26
C PRO A 812 27.04 -15.88 2.99
N TYR A 813 25.77 -16.22 2.74
CA TYR A 813 25.08 -17.33 3.40
C TYR A 813 25.57 -18.68 2.90
N PHE A 814 25.55 -19.69 3.78
CA PHE A 814 26.05 -21.06 3.53
C PHE A 814 27.55 -21.14 3.19
N THR A 815 28.36 -20.19 3.70
CA THR A 815 29.82 -20.29 3.71
C THR A 815 30.26 -21.62 4.37
N VAL A 816 31.17 -22.35 3.73
CA VAL A 816 31.63 -23.68 4.21
C VAL A 816 32.80 -23.53 5.17
N HIS A 817 32.68 -24.12 6.35
CA HIS A 817 33.72 -24.19 7.37
C HIS A 817 34.34 -25.60 7.39
N GLU A 818 35.66 -25.70 7.22
CA GLU A 818 36.38 -26.98 7.08
C GLU A 818 36.82 -27.60 8.42
N GLN A 819 36.69 -26.86 9.52
CA GLN A 819 37.13 -27.25 10.87
C GLN A 819 36.25 -26.60 11.95
N VAL A 820 36.49 -26.94 13.23
CA VAL A 820 35.82 -26.31 14.38
C VAL A 820 36.06 -24.79 14.36
N VAL A 821 35.04 -24.01 14.73
CA VAL A 821 35.08 -22.54 14.67
C VAL A 821 35.24 -21.95 16.08
N ASN A 822 36.48 -21.55 16.37
CA ASN A 822 36.92 -20.90 17.61
C ASN A 822 37.24 -19.42 17.29
N ASP A 823 38.35 -18.89 17.82
CA ASP A 823 38.97 -17.63 17.38
C ASP A 823 39.25 -17.61 15.86
N ARG A 824 39.45 -18.79 15.27
CA ARG A 824 39.77 -19.04 13.87
C ARG A 824 38.79 -19.99 13.21
N THR A 825 38.81 -19.94 11.89
CA THR A 825 38.11 -20.87 11.00
C THR A 825 38.95 -21.13 9.76
N ARG A 826 38.66 -22.24 9.08
CA ARG A 826 39.17 -22.51 7.74
C ARG A 826 38.03 -22.50 6.73
N ILE A 827 38.15 -21.67 5.69
CA ILE A 827 37.15 -21.41 4.65
C ILE A 827 37.91 -21.28 3.31
N ASP A 828 37.43 -21.92 2.25
CA ASP A 828 38.05 -21.87 0.91
C ASP A 828 39.56 -22.24 0.95
N GLY A 829 39.93 -23.21 1.79
CA GLY A 829 41.30 -23.65 2.07
C GLY A 829 42.17 -22.68 2.90
N ARG A 830 41.74 -21.42 3.08
CA ARG A 830 42.42 -20.36 3.83
C ARG A 830 42.03 -20.40 5.31
N GLU A 831 42.95 -19.99 6.20
CA GLU A 831 42.62 -19.67 7.59
C GLU A 831 42.17 -18.21 7.70
N LEU A 832 41.16 -17.94 8.54
CA LEU A 832 40.62 -16.62 8.86
C LEU A 832 40.37 -16.51 10.36
N ILE A 833 40.50 -15.29 10.91
CA ILE A 833 39.98 -14.94 12.24
C ILE A 833 38.45 -14.93 12.14
N SER A 834 37.74 -15.51 13.11
CA SER A 834 36.28 -15.68 13.07
C SER A 834 35.59 -14.86 14.15
N PHE A 835 34.56 -14.10 13.74
CA PHE A 835 33.60 -13.43 14.63
C PHE A 835 32.16 -13.82 14.27
N ALA A 836 31.99 -14.95 13.58
CA ALA A 836 30.71 -15.45 13.05
C ALA A 836 30.21 -16.73 13.76
N SER A 837 30.68 -16.99 14.99
CA SER A 837 30.40 -18.21 15.76
C SER A 837 29.92 -17.89 17.17
N TYR A 838 28.95 -18.65 17.65
CA TYR A 838 28.43 -18.55 19.03
C TYR A 838 29.25 -19.37 20.05
N ASN A 839 30.47 -19.80 19.68
CA ASN A 839 31.39 -20.59 20.52
C ASN A 839 32.13 -19.70 21.52
N TYR A 840 31.37 -18.97 22.34
CA TYR A 840 31.84 -17.89 23.23
C TYR A 840 32.94 -18.32 24.23
N LEU A 841 32.97 -19.60 24.59
CA LEU A 841 33.83 -20.15 25.67
C LEU A 841 34.79 -21.24 25.17
N GLY A 842 34.87 -21.45 23.84
CA GLY A 842 35.67 -22.48 23.18
C GLY A 842 35.15 -23.92 23.29
N MET A 843 34.02 -24.13 23.97
CA MET A 843 33.50 -25.46 24.34
C MET A 843 33.25 -26.40 23.15
N SER A 844 32.90 -25.88 21.96
CA SER A 844 32.68 -26.69 20.75
C SER A 844 33.94 -27.42 20.24
N GLY A 845 35.13 -26.96 20.64
CA GLY A 845 36.40 -27.64 20.36
C GLY A 845 37.01 -28.36 21.57
N HIS A 846 36.37 -28.32 22.74
CA HIS A 846 37.07 -28.68 23.98
C HIS A 846 37.31 -30.19 24.10
N PRO A 847 38.51 -30.67 24.48
CA PRO A 847 38.80 -32.10 24.57
C PRO A 847 37.90 -32.86 25.55
N ALA A 848 37.54 -32.24 26.69
CA ALA A 848 36.65 -32.87 27.68
C ALA A 848 35.23 -33.07 27.13
N VAL A 849 34.68 -32.02 26.50
CA VAL A 849 33.35 -32.04 25.84
C VAL A 849 33.31 -33.08 24.71
N THR A 850 34.33 -33.08 23.86
CA THR A 850 34.50 -34.05 22.76
C THR A 850 34.57 -35.49 23.28
N ALA A 851 35.34 -35.74 24.35
CA ALA A 851 35.47 -37.06 24.94
C ALA A 851 34.16 -37.53 25.60
N ALA A 852 33.47 -36.66 26.35
CA ALA A 852 32.19 -36.97 26.98
C ALA A 852 31.11 -37.35 25.96
N ALA A 853 31.01 -36.59 24.85
CA ALA A 853 30.11 -36.90 23.75
C ALA A 853 30.43 -38.29 23.13
N ALA A 854 31.71 -38.59 22.89
CA ALA A 854 32.14 -39.86 22.32
C ALA A 854 31.87 -41.06 23.24
N GLU A 855 32.13 -40.95 24.54
CA GLU A 855 31.79 -42.01 25.51
C GLU A 855 30.27 -42.18 25.68
N ALA A 856 29.49 -41.11 25.61
CA ALA A 856 28.04 -41.19 25.62
C ALA A 856 27.46 -41.91 24.39
N VAL A 857 28.05 -41.71 23.19
CA VAL A 857 27.70 -42.53 22.01
C VAL A 857 27.98 -44.01 22.27
N LYS A 858 29.15 -44.36 22.82
CA LYS A 858 29.51 -45.76 23.12
C LYS A 858 28.59 -46.39 24.17
N LYS A 859 28.22 -45.64 25.21
CA LYS A 859 27.45 -46.14 26.37
C LYS A 859 25.94 -46.16 26.14
N TYR A 860 25.40 -45.15 25.45
CA TYR A 860 23.95 -44.93 25.35
C TYR A 860 23.41 -44.96 23.91
N GLY A 861 24.29 -45.05 22.90
CA GLY A 861 23.94 -44.95 21.49
C GLY A 861 23.80 -43.50 21.01
N THR A 862 23.66 -43.33 19.69
CA THR A 862 23.51 -42.02 19.03
C THR A 862 22.13 -41.38 19.18
N SER A 863 21.13 -42.09 19.72
CA SER A 863 19.73 -41.64 19.78
C SER A 863 18.98 -42.16 21.02
N VAL A 864 17.86 -41.50 21.33
CA VAL A 864 16.84 -41.91 22.32
C VAL A 864 15.59 -42.54 21.67
N SER A 865 15.55 -42.56 20.33
CA SER A 865 14.53 -43.20 19.47
C SER A 865 13.09 -42.67 19.53
N ALA A 866 12.65 -41.98 20.58
CA ALA A 866 11.33 -41.33 20.69
C ALA A 866 11.34 -40.23 21.77
N SER A 867 10.16 -39.71 22.16
CA SER A 867 10.01 -38.90 23.38
C SER A 867 10.36 -39.72 24.63
N ARG A 868 11.02 -39.07 25.59
CA ARG A 868 11.35 -39.62 26.92
C ARG A 868 10.12 -40.10 27.70
N LEU A 869 8.93 -39.54 27.44
CA LEU A 869 7.69 -40.01 28.07
C LEU A 869 7.27 -41.41 27.58
N VAL A 870 7.67 -41.80 26.35
CA VAL A 870 7.20 -43.01 25.67
C VAL A 870 8.28 -44.09 25.56
N SER A 871 9.51 -43.75 25.17
CA SER A 871 10.63 -44.71 25.16
C SER A 871 11.33 -44.84 26.52
N GLY A 872 10.90 -44.06 27.51
CA GLY A 872 11.55 -43.95 28.82
C GLY A 872 12.81 -43.08 28.78
N GLU A 873 13.34 -42.77 29.96
CA GLU A 873 14.45 -41.86 30.12
C GLU A 873 15.79 -42.57 30.32
N LYS A 874 16.85 -42.07 29.67
CA LYS A 874 18.24 -42.43 30.01
C LYS A 874 18.72 -41.50 31.13
N PRO A 875 19.30 -41.99 32.24
CA PRO A 875 19.62 -41.19 33.44
C PRO A 875 20.46 -39.92 33.21
N ILE A 876 21.19 -39.83 32.11
CA ILE A 876 21.97 -38.65 31.74
C ILE A 876 21.10 -37.40 31.46
N HIS A 877 19.81 -37.55 31.12
CA HIS A 877 18.93 -36.39 30.89
C HIS A 877 18.55 -35.70 32.20
N GLY A 878 18.02 -36.44 33.18
CA GLY A 878 17.79 -35.93 34.53
C GLY A 878 19.05 -35.38 35.20
N GLN A 879 20.24 -35.90 34.85
CA GLN A 879 21.52 -35.31 35.29
C GLN A 879 21.76 -33.92 34.69
N LEU A 880 21.50 -33.71 33.39
CA LEU A 880 21.57 -32.37 32.78
C LEU A 880 20.48 -31.45 33.31
N GLU A 881 19.27 -31.96 33.54
CA GLU A 881 18.15 -31.15 34.04
C GLU A 881 18.34 -30.71 35.49
N GLN A 882 18.90 -31.56 36.35
CA GLN A 882 19.31 -31.14 37.69
C GLN A 882 20.46 -30.13 37.60
N LEU A 883 21.48 -30.39 36.79
CA LEU A 883 22.63 -29.48 36.65
C LEU A 883 22.22 -28.08 36.16
N ILE A 884 21.29 -27.99 35.20
CA ILE A 884 20.73 -26.70 34.73
C ILE A 884 19.88 -26.02 35.82
N ALA A 885 19.10 -26.78 36.60
CA ALA A 885 18.32 -26.21 37.71
C ALA A 885 19.23 -25.66 38.81
N ASP A 886 20.29 -26.40 39.15
CA ASP A 886 21.31 -26.02 40.13
C ASP A 886 22.10 -24.77 39.65
N TRP A 887 22.50 -24.74 38.36
CA TRP A 887 23.20 -23.61 37.73
C TRP A 887 22.34 -22.33 37.67
N VAL A 888 21.06 -22.45 37.30
CA VAL A 888 20.14 -21.29 37.23
C VAL A 888 19.64 -20.89 38.63
N GLY A 889 19.76 -21.75 39.64
CA GLY A 889 19.36 -21.45 41.03
C GLY A 889 17.85 -21.61 41.28
N VAL A 890 17.20 -22.56 40.62
CA VAL A 890 15.74 -22.79 40.66
C VAL A 890 15.38 -24.26 40.91
N ASP A 891 14.12 -24.53 41.29
CA ASP A 891 13.71 -25.84 41.83
C ASP A 891 13.87 -27.01 40.85
N ALA A 892 13.70 -26.77 39.54
CA ALA A 892 13.78 -27.79 38.51
C ALA A 892 14.04 -27.19 37.11
N SER A 893 14.40 -28.06 36.15
CA SER A 893 14.40 -27.72 34.72
C SER A 893 13.93 -28.88 33.83
N ILE A 894 13.69 -28.59 32.55
CA ILE A 894 13.36 -29.55 31.50
C ILE A 894 14.11 -29.20 30.20
N THR A 895 14.61 -30.22 29.50
CA THR A 895 15.41 -30.09 28.28
C THR A 895 14.67 -30.57 27.04
N MET A 896 14.76 -29.78 25.96
CA MET A 896 14.09 -29.98 24.66
C MET A 896 15.11 -29.88 23.51
N VAL A 897 14.78 -30.39 22.32
CA VAL A 897 15.78 -30.64 21.25
C VAL A 897 16.23 -29.41 20.45
N GLY A 898 15.53 -28.27 20.53
CA GLY A 898 15.98 -27.04 19.88
C GLY A 898 15.54 -25.77 20.61
N GLY A 899 16.46 -24.82 20.78
CA GLY A 899 16.20 -23.56 21.46
C GLY A 899 15.01 -22.78 20.87
N HIS A 900 14.97 -22.58 19.55
CA HIS A 900 13.86 -21.87 18.88
C HIS A 900 12.48 -22.45 19.26
N ALA A 901 12.33 -23.77 19.07
CA ALA A 901 11.11 -24.51 19.41
C ALA A 901 10.80 -24.56 20.91
N THR A 902 11.77 -24.28 21.78
CA THR A 902 11.57 -24.23 23.24
C THR A 902 10.75 -23.00 23.64
N ASN A 903 10.95 -21.84 22.99
CA ASN A 903 10.05 -20.68 23.17
C ASN A 903 8.67 -20.96 22.58
N GLU A 904 8.61 -21.45 21.33
CA GLU A 904 7.36 -21.72 20.62
C GLU A 904 6.45 -22.67 21.43
N THR A 905 6.97 -23.81 21.89
CA THR A 905 6.20 -24.80 22.65
C THR A 905 5.92 -24.42 24.10
N THR A 906 6.58 -23.41 24.66
CA THR A 906 6.39 -23.01 26.06
C THR A 906 5.43 -21.84 26.15
N ILE A 907 5.65 -20.78 25.36
CA ILE A 907 4.74 -19.63 25.29
C ILE A 907 3.40 -20.06 24.68
N GLY A 908 3.42 -20.85 23.60
CA GLY A 908 2.22 -21.40 22.97
C GLY A 908 1.43 -22.42 23.80
N HIS A 909 1.89 -22.75 25.02
CA HIS A 909 1.28 -23.75 25.89
C HIS A 909 0.89 -23.21 27.28
N LEU A 910 1.62 -22.22 27.81
CA LEU A 910 1.37 -21.67 29.15
C LEU A 910 0.33 -20.54 29.18
N VAL A 911 0.09 -19.87 28.06
CA VAL A 911 -0.88 -18.77 27.91
C VAL A 911 -1.72 -18.98 26.66
N GLY A 912 -2.87 -18.31 26.57
CA GLY A 912 -3.67 -18.29 25.34
C GLY A 912 -4.82 -17.30 25.37
N HIS A 913 -5.91 -17.57 24.64
CA HIS A 913 -7.08 -16.68 24.60
C HIS A 913 -7.57 -16.26 25.99
N GLY A 914 -7.69 -14.94 26.23
CA GLY A 914 -8.03 -14.35 27.53
C GLY A 914 -6.84 -14.02 28.44
N ASP A 915 -5.64 -14.45 28.05
CA ASP A 915 -4.36 -14.01 28.63
C ASP A 915 -3.71 -12.92 27.75
N LEU A 916 -2.76 -12.17 28.30
CA LEU A 916 -1.97 -11.13 27.61
C LEU A 916 -0.48 -11.51 27.62
N ILE A 917 0.18 -11.35 26.48
CA ILE A 917 1.64 -11.35 26.35
C ILE A 917 2.08 -9.92 26.11
N ILE A 918 2.94 -9.40 26.99
CA ILE A 918 3.66 -8.15 26.76
C ILE A 918 5.14 -8.50 26.60
N HIS A 919 5.81 -7.99 25.57
CA HIS A 919 7.21 -8.33 25.32
C HIS A 919 7.98 -7.14 24.76
N ASP A 920 9.30 -7.19 24.87
CA ASP A 920 10.20 -6.15 24.35
C ASP A 920 10.06 -5.99 22.82
N ALA A 921 10.14 -4.76 22.32
CA ALA A 921 10.06 -4.45 20.89
C ALA A 921 11.08 -5.22 20.03
N LEU A 922 12.27 -5.53 20.56
CA LEU A 922 13.35 -6.22 19.86
C LEU A 922 13.40 -7.74 20.10
N ALA A 923 12.46 -8.29 20.88
CA ALA A 923 12.42 -9.70 21.26
C ALA A 923 12.47 -10.68 20.06
N HIS A 924 13.29 -11.73 20.17
CA HIS A 924 13.53 -12.73 19.13
C HIS A 924 12.27 -13.26 18.47
N ASN A 925 12.38 -13.58 17.17
CA ASN A 925 11.29 -14.18 16.41
C ASN A 925 10.70 -15.44 17.07
N SER A 926 11.48 -16.24 17.81
CA SER A 926 10.96 -17.41 18.55
C SER A 926 9.95 -17.04 19.65
N ILE A 927 10.16 -15.91 20.33
CA ILE A 927 9.22 -15.33 21.30
C ILE A 927 7.96 -14.86 20.56
N VAL A 928 8.13 -14.18 19.42
CA VAL A 928 7.02 -13.68 18.60
C VAL A 928 6.18 -14.81 18.01
N GLN A 929 6.79 -15.87 17.47
CA GLN A 929 6.07 -17.05 16.98
C GLN A 929 5.37 -17.79 18.13
N GLY A 930 6.02 -18.00 19.27
CA GLY A 930 5.36 -18.56 20.46
C GLY A 930 4.16 -17.74 20.94
N ALA A 931 4.26 -16.40 20.88
CA ALA A 931 3.15 -15.51 21.19
C ALA A 931 2.00 -15.61 20.19
N LEU A 932 2.28 -15.69 18.88
CA LEU A 932 1.27 -15.88 17.84
C LEU A 932 0.57 -17.25 17.97
N LEU A 933 1.35 -18.33 18.18
CA LEU A 933 0.85 -19.70 18.35
C LEU A 933 -0.01 -19.87 19.61
N SER A 934 0.18 -19.04 20.64
CA SER A 934 -0.64 -19.08 21.87
C SER A 934 -2.08 -18.61 21.67
N GLY A 935 -2.33 -17.71 20.70
CA GLY A 935 -3.61 -16.99 20.60
C GLY A 935 -3.89 -15.98 21.73
N ALA A 936 -2.96 -15.76 22.66
CA ALA A 936 -3.05 -14.68 23.65
C ALA A 936 -3.00 -13.30 22.97
N LYS A 937 -3.55 -12.27 23.64
CA LYS A 937 -3.43 -10.90 23.14
C LYS A 937 -1.96 -10.48 23.23
N ARG A 938 -1.35 -10.01 22.15
CA ARG A 938 0.05 -9.56 22.12
C ARG A 938 0.14 -8.03 22.08
N ARG A 939 0.95 -7.41 22.96
CA ARG A 939 1.34 -5.98 22.88
C ARG A 939 2.86 -5.86 23.04
N PRO A 940 3.61 -5.29 22.08
CA PRO A 940 5.00 -4.90 22.34
C PRO A 940 5.05 -3.69 23.28
N PHE A 941 6.11 -3.57 24.09
CA PHE A 941 6.49 -2.32 24.77
C PHE A 941 7.84 -1.80 24.21
N PRO A 942 8.19 -0.52 24.38
CA PRO A 942 9.46 0.02 23.88
C PRO A 942 10.67 -0.71 24.46
N HIS A 943 11.77 -0.74 23.72
CA HIS A 943 12.94 -1.54 24.09
C HIS A 943 13.52 -1.14 25.46
N ASN A 944 13.70 -2.14 26.34
CA ASN A 944 14.16 -2.03 27.73
C ASN A 944 13.32 -1.11 28.65
N ASP A 945 12.14 -0.66 28.20
CA ASP A 945 11.31 0.33 28.88
C ASP A 945 10.32 -0.30 29.89
N TYR A 946 10.83 -0.62 31.08
CA TYR A 946 10.02 -1.13 32.18
C TYR A 946 8.98 -0.12 32.72
N GLU A 947 9.17 1.19 32.52
CA GLU A 947 8.22 2.22 32.97
C GLU A 947 6.96 2.25 32.09
N THR A 948 7.12 2.14 30.77
CA THR A 948 5.99 1.96 29.85
C THR A 948 5.33 0.61 30.03
N LEU A 949 6.09 -0.46 30.32
CA LEU A 949 5.48 -1.74 30.72
C LEU A 949 4.61 -1.59 31.99
N ASP A 950 5.11 -0.88 33.01
CA ASP A 950 4.38 -0.65 34.27
C ASP A 950 3.09 0.18 34.07
N ARG A 951 3.15 1.20 33.21
CA ARG A 951 1.97 1.99 32.79
C ARG A 951 0.95 1.10 32.07
N VAL A 952 1.38 0.38 31.02
CA VAL A 952 0.52 -0.53 30.25
C VAL A 952 -0.13 -1.59 31.15
N LEU A 953 0.60 -2.15 32.11
CA LEU A 953 0.04 -3.07 33.09
C LEU A 953 -0.94 -2.39 34.05
N SER A 954 -0.64 -1.19 34.55
CA SER A 954 -1.56 -0.42 35.41
C SER A 954 -2.93 -0.21 34.75
N ASP A 955 -2.95 0.10 33.45
CA ASP A 955 -4.18 0.38 32.70
C ASP A 955 -5.02 -0.87 32.42
N CYS A 956 -4.37 -2.02 32.12
CA CYS A 956 -5.08 -3.17 31.54
C CYS A 956 -4.85 -4.53 32.22
N ARG A 957 -3.97 -4.66 33.22
CA ARG A 957 -3.68 -5.95 33.89
C ARG A 957 -4.92 -6.68 34.38
N SER A 958 -5.89 -5.94 34.91
CA SER A 958 -7.15 -6.46 35.45
C SER A 958 -8.09 -7.10 34.39
N GLN A 959 -7.87 -6.80 33.11
CA GLN A 959 -8.68 -7.29 31.99
C GLN A 959 -8.30 -8.71 31.54
N TYR A 960 -7.15 -9.24 31.99
CA TYR A 960 -6.59 -10.51 31.53
C TYR A 960 -6.39 -11.52 32.66
N ARG A 961 -6.66 -12.78 32.36
CA ARG A 961 -6.58 -13.90 33.32
C ARG A 961 -5.14 -14.12 33.79
N ARG A 962 -4.22 -14.35 32.85
CA ARG A 962 -2.77 -14.33 33.06
C ARG A 962 -2.17 -13.17 32.26
N VAL A 963 -1.03 -12.67 32.73
CA VAL A 963 -0.14 -11.84 31.91
C VAL A 963 1.25 -12.43 31.96
N LEU A 964 1.86 -12.59 30.79
CA LEU A 964 3.24 -13.02 30.62
C LEU A 964 4.05 -11.86 30.04
N ILE A 965 5.04 -11.40 30.80
CA ILE A 965 6.07 -10.45 30.37
C ILE A 965 7.22 -11.27 29.79
N VAL A 966 7.73 -10.92 28.60
CA VAL A 966 8.89 -11.61 27.99
C VAL A 966 9.97 -10.61 27.57
N ILE A 967 11.19 -10.84 28.04
CA ILE A 967 12.41 -10.04 27.75
C ILE A 967 13.59 -10.98 27.47
N GLU A 968 14.68 -10.46 26.90
CA GLU A 968 15.93 -11.22 26.73
C GLU A 968 16.96 -10.85 27.81
N GLY A 969 17.79 -11.81 28.20
CA GLY A 969 18.93 -11.58 29.09
C GLY A 969 20.09 -10.84 28.40
N VAL A 970 20.29 -11.06 27.09
CA VAL A 970 21.19 -10.29 26.21
C VAL A 970 20.58 -10.25 24.81
N TYR A 971 20.36 -9.06 24.25
CA TYR A 971 19.68 -8.91 22.95
C TYR A 971 20.62 -9.19 21.78
N SER A 972 20.31 -10.24 21.02
CA SER A 972 21.26 -10.78 20.04
C SER A 972 21.61 -9.85 18.88
N MET A 973 20.77 -8.86 18.57
CA MET A 973 20.96 -7.95 17.43
C MET A 973 21.82 -6.74 17.80
N ASP A 974 21.61 -6.18 18.99
CA ASP A 974 22.04 -4.83 19.40
C ASP A 974 23.14 -4.85 20.48
N GLY A 975 23.30 -5.98 21.19
CA GLY A 975 24.46 -6.23 22.07
C GLY A 975 24.32 -5.73 23.51
N ASP A 976 23.13 -5.24 23.89
CA ASP A 976 22.75 -4.80 25.22
C ASP A 976 22.07 -5.93 26.05
N PHE A 977 21.48 -5.57 27.19
CA PHE A 977 20.79 -6.49 28.10
C PHE A 977 19.67 -5.80 28.90
N ALA A 978 18.63 -6.54 29.29
CA ALA A 978 17.49 -6.01 30.03
C ALA A 978 17.79 -5.73 31.51
N ASP A 979 17.18 -4.68 32.09
CA ASP A 979 17.20 -4.41 33.54
C ASP A 979 16.21 -5.32 34.30
N VAL A 980 16.53 -6.61 34.34
CA VAL A 980 15.69 -7.67 34.93
C VAL A 980 15.22 -7.35 36.37
N PRO A 981 16.04 -6.77 37.27
CA PRO A 981 15.58 -6.32 38.59
C PRO A 981 14.39 -5.36 38.57
N GLU A 982 14.31 -4.42 37.63
CA GLU A 982 13.16 -3.51 37.51
C GLU A 982 11.94 -4.24 36.93
N PHE A 983 12.12 -5.08 35.90
CA PHE A 983 11.06 -5.96 35.38
C PHE A 983 10.47 -6.88 36.46
N VAL A 984 11.29 -7.38 37.40
CA VAL A 984 10.84 -8.14 38.58
C VAL A 984 9.99 -7.29 39.52
N LYS A 985 10.31 -6.01 39.75
CA LYS A 985 9.46 -5.12 40.57
C LYS A 985 8.12 -4.88 39.90
N VAL A 986 8.11 -4.67 38.58
CA VAL A 986 6.89 -4.48 37.76
C VAL A 986 6.02 -5.74 37.78
N LYS A 987 6.58 -6.93 37.52
CA LYS A 987 5.80 -8.18 37.52
C LYS A 987 5.22 -8.51 38.90
N LYS A 988 5.95 -8.21 39.99
CA LYS A 988 5.46 -8.33 41.37
C LYS A 988 4.34 -7.36 41.68
N ARG A 989 4.45 -6.09 41.26
CA ARG A 989 3.43 -5.04 41.43
C ARG A 989 2.11 -5.42 40.76
N HIS A 990 2.18 -5.97 39.55
CA HIS A 990 1.02 -6.29 38.72
C HIS A 990 0.59 -7.75 38.78
N GLN A 991 1.17 -8.58 39.64
CA GLN A 991 0.86 -10.01 39.74
C GLN A 991 0.91 -10.71 38.36
N ALA A 992 1.92 -10.40 37.57
CA ALA A 992 2.19 -10.97 36.25
C ALA A 992 3.29 -12.04 36.36
N MET A 993 3.38 -12.92 35.37
CA MET A 993 4.53 -13.80 35.17
C MET A 993 5.60 -13.06 34.36
N LEU A 994 6.88 -13.33 34.64
CA LEU A 994 8.03 -12.87 33.89
C LEU A 994 8.81 -14.07 33.36
N MET A 995 9.11 -14.00 32.06
CA MET A 995 9.96 -14.93 31.34
C MET A 995 11.18 -14.19 30.81
N VAL A 996 12.37 -14.76 31.04
CA VAL A 996 13.65 -14.24 30.51
C VAL A 996 14.24 -15.27 29.56
N ASP A 997 14.52 -14.84 28.33
CA ASP A 997 15.27 -15.62 27.34
C ASP A 997 16.78 -15.39 27.53
N GLU A 998 17.41 -16.33 28.22
CA GLU A 998 18.84 -16.42 28.52
C GLU A 998 19.67 -16.92 27.33
N ALA A 999 19.12 -17.02 26.11
CA ALA A 999 19.82 -17.68 24.99
C ALA A 999 21.16 -17.06 24.59
N HIS A 1000 21.51 -15.84 25.01
CA HIS A 1000 22.85 -15.25 24.82
C HIS A 1000 23.62 -14.97 26.11
N SER A 1001 22.93 -14.83 27.26
CA SER A 1001 23.51 -14.53 28.57
C SER A 1001 23.94 -15.78 29.35
N PHE A 1002 23.32 -16.94 29.11
CA PHE A 1002 23.72 -18.20 29.74
C PHE A 1002 25.15 -18.59 29.36
N GLY A 1003 26.01 -18.76 30.34
CA GLY A 1003 27.45 -19.00 30.18
C GLY A 1003 28.30 -17.75 29.93
N THR A 1004 27.70 -16.56 29.75
CA THR A 1004 28.43 -15.35 29.31
C THR A 1004 28.28 -14.16 30.26
N MET A 1005 27.15 -14.07 30.97
CA MET A 1005 26.86 -13.03 31.96
C MET A 1005 27.03 -13.56 33.38
N GLY A 1006 27.47 -12.67 34.28
CA GLY A 1006 27.81 -12.98 35.66
C GLY A 1006 29.31 -12.93 35.95
N GLU A 1007 29.73 -13.53 37.07
CA GLU A 1007 31.15 -13.69 37.44
C GLU A 1007 31.70 -15.06 36.99
N THR A 1008 30.88 -16.12 37.07
CA THR A 1008 31.22 -17.48 36.67
C THR A 1008 30.38 -18.00 35.51
N GLY A 1009 29.38 -17.22 35.05
CA GLY A 1009 28.65 -17.45 33.81
C GLY A 1009 27.24 -18.00 34.00
N HIS A 1010 26.66 -17.94 35.20
CA HIS A 1010 25.34 -18.53 35.46
C HIS A 1010 24.17 -17.80 34.76
N GLY A 1011 24.40 -16.60 34.20
CA GLY A 1011 23.39 -15.82 33.48
C GLY A 1011 23.12 -14.46 34.10
N ILE A 1012 22.01 -13.82 33.71
CA ILE A 1012 21.68 -12.46 34.13
C ILE A 1012 21.31 -12.38 35.62
N ALA A 1013 20.82 -13.48 36.21
CA ALA A 1013 20.54 -13.56 37.65
C ALA A 1013 21.82 -13.41 38.49
N GLU A 1014 22.94 -14.02 38.06
CA GLU A 1014 24.25 -13.83 38.69
C GLU A 1014 24.81 -12.43 38.43
N HIS A 1015 24.64 -11.90 37.21
CA HIS A 1015 25.07 -10.54 36.85
C HIS A 1015 24.47 -9.46 37.77
N PHE A 1016 23.17 -9.56 38.09
CA PHE A 1016 22.49 -8.65 39.02
C PHE A 1016 22.52 -9.11 40.49
N ALA A 1017 23.20 -10.21 40.81
CA ALA A 1017 23.25 -10.83 42.15
C ALA A 1017 21.84 -11.04 42.79
N MET A 1018 20.87 -11.45 41.98
CA MET A 1018 19.46 -11.60 42.36
C MET A 1018 19.04 -13.06 42.54
N ASP A 1019 17.97 -13.30 43.30
CA ASP A 1019 17.37 -14.62 43.45
C ASP A 1019 16.65 -15.01 42.15
N ALA A 1020 17.14 -16.03 41.45
CA ALA A 1020 16.58 -16.45 40.17
C ALA A 1020 15.10 -16.87 40.25
N ARG A 1021 14.62 -17.28 41.44
CA ARG A 1021 13.22 -17.66 41.66
C ARG A 1021 12.25 -16.48 41.69
N ASP A 1022 12.77 -15.24 41.63
CA ASP A 1022 11.95 -14.06 41.37
C ASP A 1022 11.46 -13.99 39.91
N VAL A 1023 12.08 -14.71 38.97
CA VAL A 1023 11.60 -14.90 37.58
C VAL A 1023 10.86 -16.23 37.50
N ASP A 1024 9.69 -16.25 36.85
CA ASP A 1024 8.81 -17.43 36.84
C ASP A 1024 9.23 -18.47 35.80
N ILE A 1025 9.85 -18.03 34.70
CA ILE A 1025 10.30 -18.86 33.58
C ILE A 1025 11.68 -18.40 33.10
N TRP A 1026 12.71 -19.22 33.27
CA TRP A 1026 13.97 -19.08 32.56
C TRP A 1026 13.94 -19.97 31.33
N MET A 1027 14.23 -19.41 30.15
CA MET A 1027 14.45 -20.18 28.93
C MET A 1027 15.88 -19.96 28.46
N GLY A 1028 16.57 -21.01 28.01
CA GLY A 1028 17.88 -20.85 27.37
C GLY A 1028 18.13 -21.83 26.23
N THR A 1029 19.21 -21.60 25.48
CA THR A 1029 19.69 -22.52 24.43
C THR A 1029 21.04 -23.13 24.80
N LEU A 1030 21.19 -24.43 24.58
CA LEU A 1030 22.46 -25.15 24.80
C LEU A 1030 23.40 -25.06 23.58
N SER A 1031 22.97 -24.42 22.51
CA SER A 1031 23.66 -24.34 21.21
C SER A 1031 24.76 -23.26 21.09
N LYS A 1032 25.13 -22.63 22.21
CA LYS A 1032 26.15 -21.57 22.26
C LYS A 1032 27.20 -21.94 23.30
N SER A 1033 27.13 -21.34 24.48
CA SER A 1033 28.04 -21.56 25.62
C SER A 1033 28.20 -23.03 26.04
N ALA A 1034 27.12 -23.82 25.98
CA ALA A 1034 27.12 -25.24 26.36
C ALA A 1034 27.41 -26.23 25.21
N ALA A 1035 27.82 -25.74 24.03
CA ALA A 1035 28.33 -26.53 22.89
C ALA A 1035 27.55 -27.81 22.52
N SER A 1036 26.23 -27.76 22.59
CA SER A 1036 25.32 -28.89 22.37
C SER A 1036 24.27 -28.55 21.28
N CYS A 1037 23.28 -29.40 21.07
CA CYS A 1037 21.96 -28.96 20.63
C CYS A 1037 21.00 -28.84 21.82
N GLY A 1038 19.82 -28.24 21.60
CA GLY A 1038 18.75 -28.17 22.60
C GLY A 1038 18.47 -26.79 23.16
N GLY A 1039 17.36 -26.70 23.88
CA GLY A 1039 17.00 -25.61 24.78
C GLY A 1039 16.49 -26.16 26.09
N TYR A 1040 16.33 -25.30 27.09
CA TYR A 1040 15.76 -25.65 28.38
C TYR A 1040 14.70 -24.65 28.82
N ILE A 1041 13.78 -25.12 29.66
CA ILE A 1041 13.01 -24.26 30.58
C ILE A 1041 13.42 -24.62 32.01
N ALA A 1042 13.69 -23.62 32.85
CA ALA A 1042 13.98 -23.78 34.27
C ALA A 1042 13.08 -22.84 35.10
N GLY A 1043 12.72 -23.25 36.31
CA GLY A 1043 11.81 -22.50 37.16
C GLY A 1043 11.27 -23.35 38.32
N SER A 1044 10.03 -23.08 38.75
CA SER A 1044 9.39 -23.84 39.83
C SER A 1044 9.15 -25.30 39.45
N LYS A 1045 9.11 -26.17 40.47
CA LYS A 1045 8.86 -27.60 40.26
C LYS A 1045 7.53 -27.84 39.56
N GLU A 1046 6.48 -27.09 39.93
CA GLU A 1046 5.13 -27.21 39.38
C GLU A 1046 5.07 -26.81 37.90
N LEU A 1047 5.82 -25.79 37.49
CA LEU A 1047 5.97 -25.42 36.07
C LEU A 1047 6.61 -26.56 35.28
N ILE A 1048 7.69 -27.12 35.81
CA ILE A 1048 8.46 -28.18 35.14
C ILE A 1048 7.68 -29.51 35.12
N GLU A 1049 6.93 -29.84 36.17
CA GLU A 1049 6.03 -30.99 36.20
C GLU A 1049 4.89 -30.84 35.20
N LEU A 1050 4.28 -29.65 35.10
CA LEU A 1050 3.29 -29.34 34.05
C LEU A 1050 3.89 -29.54 32.65
N LEU A 1051 5.01 -28.89 32.34
CA LEU A 1051 5.63 -28.98 31.01
C LEU A 1051 6.06 -30.43 30.67
N ARG A 1052 6.58 -31.19 31.63
CA ARG A 1052 7.05 -32.58 31.43
C ARG A 1052 5.94 -33.55 31.02
N TYR A 1053 4.70 -33.29 31.44
CA TYR A 1053 3.55 -34.13 31.10
C TYR A 1053 2.62 -33.52 30.04
N THR A 1054 2.78 -32.24 29.67
CA THR A 1054 1.83 -31.56 28.77
C THR A 1054 2.45 -30.75 27.62
N ALA A 1055 3.71 -30.31 27.68
CA ALA A 1055 4.28 -29.47 26.63
C ALA A 1055 4.57 -30.26 25.34
N PRO A 1056 4.01 -29.89 24.17
CA PRO A 1056 4.15 -30.68 22.94
C PRO A 1056 5.61 -30.95 22.51
N GLY A 1057 6.49 -29.95 22.62
CA GLY A 1057 7.91 -30.05 22.29
C GLY A 1057 8.75 -30.98 23.17
N PHE A 1058 8.17 -31.51 24.26
CA PHE A 1058 8.76 -32.58 25.07
C PHE A 1058 7.98 -33.90 24.91
N VAL A 1059 6.64 -33.84 24.97
CA VAL A 1059 5.75 -35.01 24.99
C VAL A 1059 5.72 -35.73 23.63
N PHE A 1060 5.78 -35.00 22.51
CA PHE A 1060 5.67 -35.57 21.16
C PHE A 1060 6.96 -35.47 20.33
N SER A 1061 7.91 -34.62 20.73
CA SER A 1061 9.23 -34.56 20.11
C SER A 1061 10.13 -35.72 20.54
N VAL A 1062 11.17 -36.01 19.76
CA VAL A 1062 12.27 -36.87 20.21
C VAL A 1062 13.04 -36.18 21.36
N GLY A 1063 13.59 -36.93 22.30
CA GLY A 1063 14.50 -36.36 23.31
C GLY A 1063 15.90 -36.04 22.76
N MET A 1064 16.71 -35.32 23.52
CA MET A 1064 18.09 -34.97 23.12
C MET A 1064 18.97 -36.20 22.85
N PRO A 1065 19.82 -36.19 21.80
CA PRO A 1065 20.78 -37.26 21.57
C PRO A 1065 21.76 -37.40 22.77
N PRO A 1066 22.08 -38.61 23.26
CA PRO A 1066 22.89 -38.77 24.47
C PRO A 1066 24.29 -38.13 24.39
N ALA A 1067 24.86 -38.06 23.19
CA ALA A 1067 26.11 -37.37 22.90
C ALA A 1067 26.04 -35.86 23.18
N GLN A 1068 24.90 -35.24 22.87
CA GLN A 1068 24.66 -33.80 23.03
C GLN A 1068 24.36 -33.48 24.50
N VAL A 1069 23.55 -34.31 25.16
CA VAL A 1069 23.35 -34.23 26.63
C VAL A 1069 24.70 -34.31 27.37
N ALA A 1070 25.59 -35.22 26.96
CA ALA A 1070 26.93 -35.33 27.53
C ALA A 1070 27.84 -34.14 27.19
N ALA A 1071 27.73 -33.57 25.99
CA ALA A 1071 28.45 -32.36 25.61
C ALA A 1071 28.02 -31.16 26.47
N ALA A 1072 26.71 -30.99 26.70
CA ALA A 1072 26.18 -29.95 27.59
C ALA A 1072 26.67 -30.13 29.03
N ILE A 1073 26.51 -31.32 29.63
CA ILE A 1073 27.00 -31.61 30.98
C ILE A 1073 28.51 -31.33 31.09
N ALA A 1074 29.31 -31.81 30.13
CA ALA A 1074 30.74 -31.61 30.16
C ALA A 1074 31.15 -30.15 29.92
N SER A 1075 30.36 -29.36 29.19
CA SER A 1075 30.63 -27.92 28.99
C SER A 1075 30.39 -27.16 30.28
N LEU A 1076 29.26 -27.37 30.95
CA LEU A 1076 28.96 -26.76 32.25
C LEU A 1076 30.00 -27.17 33.31
N GLN A 1077 30.31 -28.47 33.41
CA GLN A 1077 31.36 -28.98 34.31
C GLN A 1077 32.77 -28.51 33.94
N THR A 1078 33.03 -28.09 32.70
CA THR A 1078 34.28 -27.42 32.33
C THR A 1078 34.26 -25.98 32.81
N LEU A 1079 33.15 -25.25 32.70
CA LEU A 1079 33.03 -23.87 33.20
C LEU A 1079 33.12 -23.81 34.74
N ASP A 1080 32.53 -24.76 35.45
CA ASP A 1080 32.70 -24.93 36.91
C ASP A 1080 34.18 -25.12 37.32
N ALA A 1081 35.01 -25.68 36.42
CA ALA A 1081 36.42 -26.00 36.66
C ALA A 1081 37.41 -24.98 36.07
N GLU A 1082 36.98 -24.19 35.08
CA GLU A 1082 37.76 -23.21 34.32
C GLU A 1082 36.99 -21.87 34.21
N PRO A 1083 36.52 -21.26 35.33
CA PRO A 1083 35.68 -20.07 35.32
C PRO A 1083 36.40 -18.82 34.77
N GLU A 1084 37.73 -18.83 34.72
CA GLU A 1084 38.53 -17.79 34.09
C GLU A 1084 38.20 -17.61 32.59
N ARG A 1085 37.56 -18.59 31.94
CA ARG A 1085 37.01 -18.44 30.58
C ARG A 1085 35.95 -17.35 30.48
N VAL A 1086 35.09 -17.21 31.49
CA VAL A 1086 34.01 -16.20 31.52
C VAL A 1086 34.61 -14.81 31.80
N GLN A 1087 35.55 -14.72 32.75
CA GLN A 1087 36.36 -13.51 32.93
C GLN A 1087 37.04 -13.13 31.60
N LYS A 1088 37.66 -14.08 30.90
CA LYS A 1088 38.41 -13.80 29.68
C LYS A 1088 37.51 -13.40 28.51
N LEU A 1089 36.31 -13.97 28.42
CA LEU A 1089 35.27 -13.54 27.48
C LEU A 1089 34.88 -12.08 27.72
N ARG A 1090 34.64 -11.69 28.98
CA ARG A 1090 34.30 -10.31 29.37
C ARG A 1090 35.44 -9.34 29.02
N GLU A 1091 36.68 -9.64 29.42
CA GLU A 1091 37.87 -8.85 29.07
C GLU A 1091 38.00 -8.62 27.55
N ASN A 1092 37.82 -9.68 26.75
CA ASN A 1092 37.89 -9.61 25.29
C ASN A 1092 36.75 -8.77 24.69
N SER A 1093 35.56 -8.83 25.29
CA SER A 1093 34.37 -8.09 24.82
C SER A 1093 34.48 -6.61 25.16
N GLU A 1094 34.89 -6.28 26.38
CA GLU A 1094 35.22 -4.92 26.82
C GLU A 1094 36.34 -4.30 25.96
N LEU A 1095 37.39 -5.07 25.63
CA LEU A 1095 38.47 -4.65 24.74
C LEU A 1095 37.96 -4.38 23.31
N PHE A 1096 37.13 -5.25 22.75
CA PHE A 1096 36.57 -5.06 21.40
C PHE A 1096 35.68 -3.82 21.36
N LEU A 1097 34.76 -3.67 22.32
CA LEU A 1097 33.82 -2.56 22.39
C LEU A 1097 34.51 -1.20 22.64
N SER A 1098 35.47 -1.14 23.56
CA SER A 1098 36.25 0.08 23.83
C SER A 1098 37.04 0.50 22.59
N LEU A 1099 37.69 -0.43 21.89
CA LEU A 1099 38.41 -0.12 20.66
C LEU A 1099 37.48 0.32 19.51
N CYS A 1100 36.27 -0.22 19.40
CA CYS A 1100 35.28 0.29 18.45
C CYS A 1100 34.92 1.76 18.73
N ARG A 1101 34.67 2.09 20.01
CA ARG A 1101 34.34 3.45 20.47
C ARG A 1101 35.51 4.42 20.28
N ASP A 1102 36.74 4.02 20.62
CA ASP A 1102 37.99 4.77 20.37
C ASP A 1102 38.23 5.10 18.88
N ARG A 1103 37.57 4.36 17.97
CA ARG A 1103 37.68 4.54 16.52
C ARG A 1103 36.44 5.15 15.87
N GLY A 1104 35.44 5.55 16.67
CA GLY A 1104 34.20 6.15 16.18
C GLY A 1104 33.35 5.19 15.34
N LEU A 1105 33.46 3.87 15.56
CA LEU A 1105 32.53 2.90 15.00
C LEU A 1105 31.21 2.97 15.78
N ASP A 1106 30.09 3.06 15.06
CA ASP A 1106 28.76 3.01 15.65
C ASP A 1106 28.44 1.58 16.11
N THR A 1107 28.30 1.41 17.43
CA THR A 1107 27.94 0.14 18.08
C THR A 1107 26.53 0.14 18.65
N GLY A 1108 25.75 1.21 18.46
CA GLY A 1108 24.53 1.46 19.24
C GLY A 1108 24.77 1.31 20.75
N ASP A 1109 23.74 0.84 21.45
CA ASP A 1109 23.68 0.71 22.92
C ASP A 1109 24.46 -0.49 23.49
N SER A 1110 25.32 -1.14 22.69
CA SER A 1110 26.16 -2.30 23.07
C SER A 1110 26.68 -2.25 24.52
N GLY A 1111 26.29 -3.25 25.31
CA GLY A 1111 26.76 -3.47 26.68
C GLY A 1111 28.04 -4.30 26.76
N GLN A 1112 28.42 -4.74 27.96
CA GLN A 1112 29.58 -5.61 28.20
C GLN A 1112 29.31 -7.08 27.81
N THR A 1113 28.67 -7.32 26.66
CA THR A 1113 28.22 -8.64 26.19
C THR A 1113 29.14 -9.17 25.08
N PRO A 1114 29.16 -10.50 24.81
CA PRO A 1114 29.99 -11.07 23.73
C PRO A 1114 29.39 -10.86 22.32
N VAL A 1115 28.49 -9.88 22.17
CA VAL A 1115 27.82 -9.51 20.93
C VAL A 1115 28.01 -8.01 20.71
N VAL A 1116 28.82 -7.62 19.72
CA VAL A 1116 29.04 -6.21 19.38
C VAL A 1116 28.65 -5.98 17.91
N PRO A 1117 27.50 -5.36 17.62
CA PRO A 1117 27.24 -4.83 16.28
C PRO A 1117 28.21 -3.70 15.89
N VAL A 1118 28.39 -3.54 14.58
CA VAL A 1118 28.87 -2.30 13.97
C VAL A 1118 27.85 -1.89 12.93
N ILE A 1119 27.11 -0.82 13.19
CA ILE A 1119 26.01 -0.33 12.36
C ILE A 1119 26.61 0.39 11.14
N THR A 1120 26.05 0.15 9.95
CA THR A 1120 26.56 0.71 8.68
C THR A 1120 25.52 1.49 7.89
N GLY A 1121 24.32 1.70 8.43
CA GLY A 1121 23.26 2.55 7.86
C GLY A 1121 22.66 2.09 6.51
N ASN A 1122 23.15 0.98 5.94
CA ASN A 1122 22.78 0.51 4.61
C ASN A 1122 23.21 -0.96 4.36
N SER A 1123 22.34 -1.76 3.73
CA SER A 1123 22.58 -3.19 3.45
C SER A 1123 23.74 -3.42 2.48
N MET A 1124 23.87 -2.58 1.45
CA MET A 1124 24.97 -2.68 0.48
C MET A 1124 26.33 -2.32 1.11
N VAL A 1125 26.34 -1.47 2.14
CA VAL A 1125 27.56 -1.13 2.90
C VAL A 1125 27.97 -2.28 3.81
N ALA A 1126 27.04 -2.86 4.59
CA ALA A 1126 27.30 -4.04 5.41
C ALA A 1126 27.86 -5.21 4.57
N LEU A 1127 27.21 -5.51 3.44
CA LEU A 1127 27.64 -6.58 2.53
C LEU A 1127 29.05 -6.34 1.96
N ARG A 1128 29.37 -5.10 1.56
CA ARG A 1128 30.69 -4.73 1.05
C ARG A 1128 31.77 -4.73 2.14
N LEU A 1129 31.42 -4.32 3.36
CA LEU A 1129 32.34 -4.30 4.50
C LEU A 1129 32.72 -5.72 4.93
N SER A 1130 31.74 -6.62 5.07
CA SER A 1130 31.96 -8.05 5.30
C SER A 1130 32.87 -8.67 4.23
N HIS A 1131 32.62 -8.38 2.93
CA HIS A 1131 33.44 -8.89 1.84
C HIS A 1131 34.89 -8.38 1.87
N ARG A 1132 35.11 -7.09 2.19
CA ARG A 1132 36.43 -6.49 2.37
C ARG A 1132 37.18 -7.13 3.55
N LEU A 1133 36.51 -7.31 4.69
CA LEU A 1133 37.07 -8.01 5.86
C LEU A 1133 37.42 -9.47 5.54
N LYS A 1134 36.59 -10.21 4.78
CA LYS A 1134 36.91 -11.58 4.34
C LYS A 1134 38.17 -11.63 3.45
N ALA A 1135 38.43 -10.59 2.66
CA ALA A 1135 39.66 -10.51 1.86
C ALA A 1135 40.92 -10.47 2.74
N ASP A 1136 40.90 -9.64 3.78
CA ASP A 1136 41.97 -9.49 4.79
C ASP A 1136 42.10 -10.69 5.75
N GLY A 1137 41.17 -11.64 5.70
CA GLY A 1137 41.18 -12.84 6.55
C GLY A 1137 40.36 -12.71 7.84
N ILE A 1138 39.34 -11.84 7.85
CA ILE A 1138 38.39 -11.66 8.96
C ILE A 1138 37.00 -12.14 8.50
N ASN A 1139 36.45 -13.15 9.17
CA ASN A 1139 35.14 -13.73 8.87
C ASN A 1139 34.06 -13.18 9.82
N VAL A 1140 33.26 -12.23 9.33
CA VAL A 1140 32.11 -11.63 10.02
C VAL A 1140 30.93 -11.50 9.04
N GLN A 1141 29.72 -11.77 9.51
CA GLN A 1141 28.52 -11.85 8.66
C GLN A 1141 27.70 -10.54 8.70
N PRO A 1142 27.11 -10.11 7.57
CA PRO A 1142 26.26 -8.93 7.52
C PRO A 1142 24.80 -9.27 7.85
N ILE A 1143 24.12 -8.37 8.54
CA ILE A 1143 22.67 -8.40 8.79
C ILE A 1143 22.02 -7.33 7.90
N LEU A 1144 21.08 -7.76 7.06
CA LEU A 1144 20.59 -7.02 5.88
C LEU A 1144 19.05 -6.95 5.88
N TYR A 1145 18.48 -6.00 5.15
CA TYR A 1145 17.04 -5.97 4.87
C TYR A 1145 16.57 -7.25 4.14
N PRO A 1146 15.44 -7.87 4.52
CA PRO A 1146 14.44 -7.43 5.51
C PRO A 1146 14.63 -7.97 6.94
N ALA A 1147 15.77 -8.58 7.28
CA ALA A 1147 16.02 -9.11 8.63
C ALA A 1147 16.27 -8.02 9.69
N VAL A 1148 16.68 -6.83 9.24
CA VAL A 1148 16.66 -5.55 9.96
C VAL A 1148 16.22 -4.45 8.98
N ASP A 1149 15.83 -3.27 9.48
CA ASP A 1149 15.57 -2.12 8.61
C ASP A 1149 16.84 -1.70 7.83
N GLU A 1150 16.65 -1.11 6.65
CA GLU A 1150 17.78 -0.75 5.76
C GLU A 1150 18.78 0.21 6.43
N SER A 1151 18.29 1.14 7.26
CA SER A 1151 19.09 2.05 8.09
C SER A 1151 19.69 1.41 9.34
N ALA A 1152 19.21 0.22 9.73
CA ALA A 1152 19.71 -0.57 10.86
C ALA A 1152 20.66 -1.70 10.42
N ALA A 1153 20.93 -1.83 9.11
CA ALA A 1153 21.86 -2.78 8.55
C ALA A 1153 23.27 -2.63 9.15
N ARG A 1154 23.88 -3.78 9.47
CA ARG A 1154 25.02 -3.85 10.39
C ARG A 1154 25.88 -5.09 10.13
N LEU A 1155 27.14 -5.03 10.53
CA LEU A 1155 27.91 -6.25 10.85
C LEU A 1155 27.65 -6.62 12.31
N ARG A 1156 27.77 -7.90 12.65
CA ARG A 1156 27.64 -8.37 14.03
C ARG A 1156 28.81 -9.26 14.40
N PHE A 1157 29.62 -8.81 15.36
CA PHE A 1157 30.79 -9.52 15.83
C PHE A 1157 30.44 -10.33 17.08
N PHE A 1158 30.75 -11.63 17.05
CA PHE A 1158 30.68 -12.50 18.22
C PHE A 1158 32.10 -12.71 18.77
N ILE A 1159 32.31 -12.33 20.03
CA ILE A 1159 33.61 -12.40 20.71
C ILE A 1159 33.72 -13.76 21.44
N THR A 1160 34.90 -14.37 21.47
CA THR A 1160 35.16 -15.58 22.28
C THR A 1160 36.34 -15.38 23.24
N CYS A 1161 36.38 -16.13 24.34
CA CYS A 1161 37.50 -16.13 25.28
C CYS A 1161 38.83 -16.58 24.63
N GLU A 1162 38.76 -17.27 23.49
CA GLU A 1162 39.93 -17.72 22.71
C GLU A 1162 40.53 -16.64 21.81
N HIS A 1163 39.84 -15.51 21.58
CA HIS A 1163 40.42 -14.40 20.81
C HIS A 1163 41.64 -13.80 21.53
N SER A 1164 42.72 -13.57 20.79
CA SER A 1164 43.85 -12.80 21.29
C SER A 1164 43.61 -11.29 21.14
N GLU A 1165 44.29 -10.51 21.99
CA GLU A 1165 44.30 -9.05 21.91
C GLU A 1165 44.75 -8.55 20.52
N ASP A 1166 45.74 -9.21 19.90
CA ASP A 1166 46.19 -8.89 18.53
C ASP A 1166 45.08 -9.10 17.49
N GLN A 1167 44.27 -10.16 17.60
CA GLN A 1167 43.16 -10.43 16.68
C GLN A 1167 42.04 -9.39 16.82
N ILE A 1168 41.73 -9.01 18.06
CA ILE A 1168 40.73 -7.98 18.38
C ILE A 1168 41.17 -6.63 17.83
N ARG A 1169 42.40 -6.20 18.16
CA ARG A 1169 42.98 -4.94 17.67
C ARG A 1169 43.05 -4.91 16.14
N PHE A 1170 43.58 -5.94 15.51
CA PHE A 1170 43.63 -6.05 14.04
C PHE A 1170 42.22 -5.96 13.41
N THR A 1171 41.23 -6.63 13.98
CA THR A 1171 39.88 -6.65 13.42
C THR A 1171 39.19 -5.29 13.50
N VAL A 1172 39.30 -4.59 14.64
CA VAL A 1172 38.75 -3.23 14.77
C VAL A 1172 39.49 -2.25 13.84
N ASP A 1173 40.82 -2.35 13.75
CA ASP A 1173 41.65 -1.55 12.83
C ASP A 1173 41.20 -1.69 11.37
N ARG A 1174 41.02 -2.93 10.88
CA ARG A 1174 40.57 -3.17 9.51
C ARG A 1174 39.11 -2.79 9.27
N THR A 1175 38.24 -2.92 10.29
CA THR A 1175 36.83 -2.53 10.21
C THR A 1175 36.68 -1.02 10.06
N ALA A 1176 37.33 -0.23 10.93
CA ALA A 1176 37.31 1.23 10.84
C ALA A 1176 37.92 1.74 9.53
N HIS A 1177 39.04 1.18 9.11
CA HIS A 1177 39.70 1.53 7.85
C HIS A 1177 38.80 1.28 6.62
N HIS A 1178 38.18 0.09 6.52
CA HIS A 1178 37.33 -0.23 5.37
C HIS A 1178 35.99 0.52 5.35
N LEU A 1179 35.41 0.84 6.52
CA LEU A 1179 34.21 1.65 6.58
C LEU A 1179 34.48 3.09 6.11
N ALA A 1180 35.62 3.68 6.52
CA ALA A 1180 36.08 4.98 6.02
C ALA A 1180 36.35 4.97 4.51
N GLU A 1181 36.99 3.93 3.96
CA GLU A 1181 37.19 3.76 2.52
C GLU A 1181 35.88 3.59 1.72
N LEU A 1182 34.77 3.18 2.36
CA LEU A 1182 33.46 3.09 1.73
C LEU A 1182 32.72 4.45 1.66
N GLY A 1183 33.34 5.53 2.15
CA GLY A 1183 32.83 6.90 2.05
C GLY A 1183 31.97 7.35 3.24
N PHE A 1184 31.87 6.54 4.29
CA PHE A 1184 31.16 6.88 5.52
C PHE A 1184 32.14 7.50 6.50
N GLN A 1185 31.91 8.75 6.88
CA GLN A 1185 32.65 9.36 8.00
C GLN A 1185 32.17 8.72 9.30
N THR A 1186 33.11 8.33 10.16
CA THR A 1186 32.82 7.96 11.54
C THR A 1186 32.20 9.15 12.25
N ALA A 1187 31.11 8.92 12.99
CA ALA A 1187 30.49 9.98 13.79
C ALA A 1187 31.50 10.42 14.85
N SER A 1188 31.77 11.73 14.94
CA SER A 1188 32.61 12.26 16.00
C SER A 1188 31.87 12.14 17.32
N VAL A 1189 32.26 11.18 18.15
CA VAL A 1189 31.70 10.98 19.50
C VAL A 1189 31.94 12.26 20.31
N ALA A 1190 30.85 12.99 20.56
CA ALA A 1190 30.84 14.05 21.56
C ALA A 1190 30.78 13.37 22.94
N GLY A 1191 31.72 13.71 23.83
CA GLY A 1191 31.77 13.22 25.21
C GLY A 1191 31.42 14.30 26.23
#